data_AF-A0A850BPQ3-F1
#
_entry.id   AF-A0A850BPQ3-F1
#
_cell.length_a   1.000
_cell.length_b   1.000
_cell.length_c   1.000
_cell.angle_alpha   90.00
_cell.angle_beta   90.00
_cell.angle_gamma   90.00
#
_symmetry.space_group_name_H-M   'P 1'
#
loop_
_entity.id
_entity.type
_entity.pdbx_description
1 polymer ?
#
loop_
_entity_poly.entity_id
_entity_poly.type
_entity_poly.pdbx_seq_one_letter_code
_entity_poly.pdbx_strand_id
1 'polypeptide(L)'
;MKNSTKSRGLPAIRCALAGAALIGLHTSNAGCGNQSDPTPPAPSTSAVAVTTAAPTTEPTVSAAPTTSAAPPTTAEPSAGSDVVASASAQYDAGPSVITSGKIDGAALRKRHVERIKSDASPVTVLKGEGPLDLGKRICEAVVPKRPAATPVLLKPNICGFDGVKDPAKHKGDDGVTGRITQPEFVRGVVQCLKARGHSAITIAEGCGHSHKFWKDLVKMTGYEAMAAEENVRLVAMDDDGVFDVEGDKPGKPLAITGIGASHVPTLLMPKVLAEHLDNGLFLSLPRLKMHRYSVISVAIKGMQGTVMLSNAAPAYKQKWRMHKELKEYLDTKKAGAEDRSLYMASLRVFGERMVDVLEISTPDAVLVDGAPGMGGDGFQVLQPTAENVAIGGTNPVLVDRVSAEFMGVWGSAALARELAGHKTSPLIDIAAKRFKLDIKAPALAGDGADLLKSPRPVHYKAMAPFRLDWEPGQAPLAGGPAKGLGPVTSISPANPPGLPRPEAHAAPLAADETIAIDGKPADAAWAKAKVVQWDTDYAGAATGHPTKARFLWSKDGLYGLFEIANTGLNTDQSRPVGVERKGLYNEDCVELFLTPDPAAPKRYFEVEIGPFGHFFDLAIDKETNSNDIAWSSGARIATTPNAGARTAVIEVLLTAPGIVSALKPGARLPMNLYRMEGKEERRYLAWSPPRTKKPNFHVPEAFGTLVLDP
;
A
#
# COMPACT_ATOMS: atom_id res chain seq x y z
N MET A 1 -17.29 -71.35 29.68
CA MET A 1 -16.14 -71.15 28.76
C MET A 1 -15.51 -69.82 29.18
N LYS A 2 -14.30 -69.71 29.78
CA LYS A 2 -12.93 -70.09 29.33
C LYS A 2 -12.63 -69.47 27.96
N ASN A 3 -11.57 -68.67 27.70
CA ASN A 3 -10.30 -68.33 28.39
C ASN A 3 -9.88 -66.85 28.02
N SER A 4 -9.17 -66.04 28.84
CA SER A 4 -7.70 -65.99 29.14
C SER A 4 -6.83 -65.55 27.93
N THR A 5 -5.79 -64.68 27.95
CA THR A 5 -4.96 -64.10 29.05
C THR A 5 -4.08 -62.87 28.59
N LYS A 6 -3.64 -62.02 29.56
CA LYS A 6 -2.33 -61.30 29.79
C LYS A 6 -1.18 -61.35 28.73
N SER A 7 -0.11 -60.53 28.73
CA SER A 7 0.31 -59.21 29.31
C SER A 7 1.79 -58.91 28.93
N ARG A 8 2.41 -57.83 29.45
CA ARG A 8 3.84 -57.35 29.36
C ARG A 8 4.12 -56.37 28.19
N GLY A 9 4.98 -55.35 28.33
CA GLY A 9 5.73 -54.87 29.50
C GLY A 9 6.62 -53.65 29.17
N LEU A 10 6.80 -52.74 30.14
CA LEU A 10 7.68 -51.54 30.09
C LEU A 10 9.18 -51.94 30.27
N PRO A 11 10.18 -51.09 29.92
CA PRO A 11 10.55 -49.97 30.82
C PRO A 11 11.01 -48.66 30.15
N ALA A 12 10.91 -47.58 30.94
CA ALA A 12 11.61 -46.32 30.71
C ALA A 12 13.02 -46.38 31.33
N ILE A 13 13.98 -45.66 30.75
CA ILE A 13 15.32 -45.47 31.33
C ILE A 13 15.40 -44.08 31.97
N ARG A 14 15.54 -44.05 33.29
CA ARG A 14 16.14 -42.93 34.03
C ARG A 14 17.63 -43.23 34.21
N CYS A 15 18.48 -42.21 34.12
CA CYS A 15 19.79 -42.23 34.76
C CYS A 15 20.03 -40.89 35.44
N ALA A 16 20.38 -40.91 36.73
CA ALA A 16 20.71 -39.76 37.54
C ALA A 16 21.66 -40.21 38.66
N LEU A 17 22.76 -39.47 38.87
CA LEU A 17 23.73 -39.44 39.98
C LEU A 17 24.94 -38.63 39.43
N ALA A 18 25.47 -37.53 39.98
CA ALA A 18 25.61 -36.94 41.33
C ALA A 18 26.87 -37.38 42.11
N GLY A 19 27.65 -36.40 42.62
CA GLY A 19 28.89 -36.53 43.42
C GLY A 19 30.15 -36.06 42.63
N ALA A 20 30.89 -34.98 42.97
CA ALA A 20 31.62 -34.61 44.21
C ALA A 20 32.95 -35.40 44.39
N ALA A 21 34.12 -34.84 44.75
CA ALA A 21 34.58 -33.44 44.93
C ALA A 21 36.15 -33.35 45.10
N LEU A 22 36.67 -32.11 45.23
CA LEU A 22 37.78 -31.66 46.12
C LEU A 22 39.30 -31.73 45.73
N ILE A 23 40.02 -30.63 46.05
CA ILE A 23 41.50 -30.39 46.14
C ILE A 23 42.25 -30.38 44.77
N GLY A 24 43.19 -29.51 44.38
CA GLY A 24 43.92 -28.31 44.88
C GLY A 24 44.88 -27.82 43.74
N LEU A 25 45.77 -26.79 43.80
CA LEU A 25 46.13 -25.76 44.78
C LEU A 25 46.98 -24.64 44.09
N HIS A 26 46.94 -23.36 44.54
CA HIS A 26 47.95 -22.27 44.35
C HIS A 26 48.18 -21.65 42.92
N THR A 27 48.47 -20.33 42.72
CA THR A 27 48.76 -19.19 43.63
C THR A 27 48.58 -17.78 42.97
N SER A 28 48.16 -16.76 43.75
CA SER A 28 48.51 -15.29 43.73
C SER A 28 48.37 -14.45 42.43
N ASN A 29 48.09 -13.14 42.34
CA ASN A 29 47.75 -11.93 43.14
C ASN A 29 47.73 -10.76 42.09
N ALA A 30 47.19 -9.53 42.23
CA ALA A 30 46.37 -8.77 43.20
C ALA A 30 45.51 -7.75 42.36
N GLY A 31 44.30 -7.29 42.71
CA GLY A 31 43.94 -6.35 43.81
C GLY A 31 44.05 -4.88 43.34
N CYS A 32 43.14 -3.91 43.57
CA CYS A 32 41.89 -3.75 44.34
C CYS A 32 41.06 -2.56 43.73
N GLY A 33 39.82 -2.20 44.11
CA GLY A 33 38.84 -2.77 45.07
C GLY A 33 37.57 -1.89 45.26
N ASN A 34 36.53 -2.49 45.87
CA ASN A 34 35.35 -1.94 46.61
C ASN A 34 34.36 -0.95 45.91
N GLN A 35 33.08 -1.31 45.73
CA GLN A 35 31.91 -1.20 46.67
C GLN A 35 31.44 0.26 46.90
N SER A 36 30.14 0.63 46.93
CA SER A 36 28.86 -0.11 47.03
C SER A 36 27.64 0.75 46.57
N ASP A 37 26.51 0.10 46.24
CA ASP A 37 25.15 0.70 46.13
C ASP A 37 24.69 1.36 47.47
N PRO A 38 23.79 2.38 47.51
CA PRO A 38 22.37 2.22 47.13
C PRO A 38 21.58 3.44 46.56
N THR A 39 20.38 3.15 46.03
CA THR A 39 19.27 4.08 45.67
C THR A 39 18.41 4.50 46.89
N PRO A 40 17.41 5.41 46.76
CA PRO A 40 17.38 6.77 46.22
C PRO A 40 16.96 7.80 47.31
N PRO A 41 16.83 9.11 46.99
CA PRO A 41 15.60 9.81 47.43
C PRO A 41 15.07 10.90 46.47
N ALA A 42 13.83 11.33 46.75
CA ALA A 42 13.21 12.58 46.31
C ALA A 42 12.63 13.29 47.57
N PRO A 43 12.01 14.48 47.47
CA PRO A 43 12.51 15.75 46.93
C PRO A 43 12.47 16.90 47.97
N SER A 44 13.16 18.02 47.73
CA SER A 44 13.05 19.28 48.51
C SER A 44 13.35 20.48 47.59
N THR A 45 12.45 21.44 47.33
CA THR A 45 11.91 22.56 48.16
C THR A 45 12.89 23.68 48.52
N SER A 46 12.78 24.83 47.84
CA SER A 46 12.87 26.23 48.33
C SER A 46 12.79 27.16 47.10
N ALA A 47 11.78 28.01 46.85
CA ALA A 47 11.14 29.06 47.66
C ALA A 47 11.95 30.36 47.78
N VAL A 48 11.54 31.40 47.03
CA VAL A 48 11.74 32.83 47.33
C VAL A 48 10.42 33.54 46.99
N ALA A 49 10.03 34.56 47.76
CA ALA A 49 8.65 35.04 47.83
C ALA A 49 8.51 36.58 47.83
N VAL A 50 7.43 37.06 47.18
CA VAL A 50 6.56 38.20 47.55
C VAL A 50 7.11 39.64 47.60
N THR A 51 6.40 40.55 46.91
CA THR A 51 5.83 41.84 47.43
C THR A 51 5.04 42.53 46.28
N THR A 52 3.69 42.51 46.24
CA THR A 52 2.66 43.38 46.88
C THR A 52 2.43 44.78 46.26
N ALA A 53 1.24 45.03 45.68
CA ALA A 53 0.33 46.17 45.99
C ALA A 53 -0.92 46.25 45.06
N ALA A 54 -2.02 46.81 45.58
CA ALA A 54 -3.28 47.23 44.92
C ALA A 54 -3.85 48.44 45.74
N PRO A 55 -5.10 48.98 45.60
CA PRO A 55 -6.18 48.84 44.60
C PRO A 55 -6.79 50.24 44.16
N THR A 56 -8.12 50.32 43.94
CA THR A 56 -9.05 51.47 43.65
C THR A 56 -9.30 51.84 42.16
N THR A 57 -10.50 52.22 41.66
CA THR A 57 -11.82 52.57 42.27
C THR A 57 -13.02 52.32 41.31
N GLU A 58 -14.26 52.32 41.85
CA GLU A 58 -15.59 52.18 41.19
C GLU A 58 -16.17 53.51 40.64
N PRO A 59 -17.24 53.54 39.79
CA PRO A 59 -18.69 53.55 40.21
C PRO A 59 -19.64 52.68 39.33
N THR A 60 -20.75 52.02 39.78
CA THR A 60 -22.08 52.44 40.35
C THR A 60 -23.00 53.24 39.37
N VAL A 61 -24.35 53.10 39.26
CA VAL A 61 -25.40 52.25 39.94
C VAL A 61 -26.78 52.26 39.20
N SER A 62 -27.65 51.25 39.44
CA SER A 62 -29.15 51.22 39.28
C SER A 62 -29.82 51.32 37.88
N ALA A 63 -31.06 50.84 37.65
CA ALA A 63 -32.02 50.02 38.44
C ALA A 63 -33.06 49.32 37.53
N ALA A 64 -33.73 48.28 38.06
CA ALA A 64 -34.94 47.68 37.47
C ALA A 64 -36.24 48.40 37.95
N PRO A 65 -37.42 48.11 37.37
CA PRO A 65 -38.22 47.00 37.92
C PRO A 65 -39.02 46.15 36.91
N THR A 66 -39.54 45.04 37.43
CA THR A 66 -40.39 44.01 36.83
C THR A 66 -41.77 44.46 36.34
N THR A 67 -42.37 43.72 35.38
CA THR A 67 -43.77 43.26 35.48
C THR A 67 -44.07 42.10 34.50
N SER A 68 -45.13 41.33 34.80
CA SER A 68 -45.60 40.15 34.07
C SER A 68 -46.75 40.47 33.13
N ALA A 69 -46.80 39.87 31.93
CA ALA A 69 -48.01 39.34 31.28
C ALA A 69 -47.74 38.85 29.84
N ALA A 70 -48.57 37.93 29.35
CA ALA A 70 -48.76 37.58 27.93
C ALA A 70 -50.25 37.25 27.71
N PRO A 71 -50.80 37.18 26.47
CA PRO A 71 -50.35 37.72 25.18
C PRO A 71 -51.37 38.75 24.61
N PRO A 72 -51.26 39.22 23.34
CA PRO A 72 -52.05 38.58 22.27
C PRO A 72 -51.35 38.52 20.88
N THR A 73 -52.11 38.11 19.88
CA THR A 73 -51.72 37.59 18.55
C THR A 73 -51.39 38.63 17.45
N THR A 74 -50.80 38.09 16.35
CA THR A 74 -50.84 38.56 14.93
C THR A 74 -50.15 39.86 14.53
N ALA A 75 -49.02 39.75 13.82
CA ALA A 75 -48.94 39.93 12.36
C ALA A 75 -47.52 39.58 11.81
N GLU A 76 -47.44 39.01 10.60
CA GLU A 76 -46.16 38.72 9.92
C GLU A 76 -45.52 40.00 9.33
N PRO A 77 -44.20 39.95 9.08
CA PRO A 77 -43.67 40.50 7.83
C PRO A 77 -42.82 39.48 7.04
N SER A 78 -43.33 39.15 5.84
CA SER A 78 -42.66 38.66 4.63
C SER A 78 -41.29 37.95 4.74
N ALA A 79 -41.26 36.69 4.31
CA ALA A 79 -40.06 35.89 4.14
C ALA A 79 -38.99 36.54 3.23
N GLY A 80 -37.79 36.74 3.79
CA GLY A 80 -36.55 36.63 3.03
C GLY A 80 -36.23 35.14 2.80
N SER A 81 -35.68 34.78 1.64
CA SER A 81 -35.51 33.38 1.23
C SER A 81 -34.54 32.60 2.12
N ASP A 82 -35.10 31.90 3.11
CA ASP A 82 -34.38 30.96 3.95
C ASP A 82 -34.08 29.69 3.13
N VAL A 83 -32.80 29.45 2.81
CA VAL A 83 -32.36 28.21 2.15
C VAL A 83 -32.27 27.12 3.22
N VAL A 84 -33.45 26.74 3.73
CA VAL A 84 -33.60 25.71 4.75
C VAL A 84 -33.05 24.41 4.18
N ALA A 85 -32.05 23.84 4.87
CA ALA A 85 -31.52 22.53 4.56
C ALA A 85 -32.67 21.52 4.38
N SER A 86 -32.70 20.86 3.22
CA SER A 86 -33.72 19.89 2.83
C SER A 86 -34.13 19.03 4.02
N ALA A 87 -35.41 19.11 4.41
CA ALA A 87 -35.92 18.44 5.60
C ALA A 87 -35.46 16.98 5.59
N SER A 88 -34.53 16.64 6.48
CA SER A 88 -33.91 15.32 6.48
C SER A 88 -35.02 14.30 6.67
N ALA A 89 -35.14 13.35 5.72
CA ALA A 89 -36.07 12.23 5.86
C ALA A 89 -35.88 11.60 7.24
N GLN A 90 -37.00 11.25 7.90
CA GLN A 90 -36.97 10.72 9.25
C GLN A 90 -35.94 9.59 9.34
N TYR A 91 -35.02 9.68 10.31
CA TYR A 91 -33.93 8.72 10.43
C TYR A 91 -34.50 7.33 10.71
N ASP A 92 -34.26 6.42 9.77
CA ASP A 92 -34.36 4.99 9.96
C ASP A 92 -32.93 4.42 10.01
N ALA A 93 -32.60 3.72 11.10
CA ALA A 93 -31.33 2.99 11.23
C ALA A 93 -31.30 1.72 10.37
N GLY A 94 -32.47 1.25 9.92
CA GLY A 94 -32.66 -0.01 9.22
C GLY A 94 -32.47 -1.22 10.14
N PRO A 95 -32.45 -2.45 9.59
CA PRO A 95 -32.10 -3.64 10.35
C PRO A 95 -30.64 -3.58 10.81
N SER A 96 -30.34 -4.15 11.98
CA SER A 96 -28.95 -4.22 12.44
C SER A 96 -28.10 -5.07 11.48
N VAL A 97 -26.90 -4.59 11.19
CA VAL A 97 -25.84 -5.26 10.44
C VAL A 97 -24.84 -5.98 11.35
N ILE A 98 -25.01 -5.92 12.68
CA ILE A 98 -24.19 -6.67 13.64
C ILE A 98 -24.97 -7.88 14.14
N THR A 99 -24.39 -9.07 14.03
CA THR A 99 -24.99 -10.29 14.58
C THR A 99 -23.90 -11.22 15.10
N SER A 100 -24.05 -11.68 16.35
CA SER A 100 -23.13 -12.64 17.00
C SER A 100 -21.65 -12.24 16.93
N GLY A 101 -21.35 -10.94 17.10
CA GLY A 101 -19.99 -10.40 17.07
C GLY A 101 -19.35 -10.33 15.68
N LYS A 102 -20.14 -10.42 14.61
CA LYS A 102 -19.72 -10.25 13.21
C LYS A 102 -20.55 -9.17 12.53
N ILE A 103 -20.01 -8.63 11.45
CA ILE A 103 -20.64 -7.57 10.66
C ILE A 103 -21.09 -8.17 9.33
N ASP A 104 -22.36 -7.99 8.97
CA ASP A 104 -22.87 -8.29 7.64
C ASP A 104 -22.41 -7.21 6.65
N GLY A 105 -21.28 -7.49 6.01
CA GLY A 105 -20.73 -6.63 4.97
C GLY A 105 -21.54 -6.63 3.67
N ALA A 106 -22.39 -7.63 3.42
CA ALA A 106 -23.29 -7.61 2.26
C ALA A 106 -24.44 -6.61 2.50
N ALA A 107 -25.02 -6.60 3.70
CA ALA A 107 -26.03 -5.63 4.10
C ALA A 107 -25.49 -4.19 4.11
N LEU A 108 -24.30 -3.96 4.68
CA LEU A 108 -23.63 -2.65 4.64
C LEU A 108 -23.38 -2.19 3.20
N ARG A 109 -22.77 -3.04 2.36
CA ARG A 109 -22.52 -2.69 0.95
C ARG A 109 -23.79 -2.35 0.21
N LYS A 110 -24.87 -3.12 0.39
CA LYS A 110 -26.17 -2.81 -0.21
C LYS A 110 -26.67 -1.43 0.23
N ARG A 111 -26.77 -1.18 1.54
CA ARG A 111 -27.24 0.08 2.14
C ARG A 111 -26.44 1.28 1.64
N HIS A 112 -25.12 1.18 1.64
CA HIS A 112 -24.22 2.27 1.24
C HIS A 112 -24.23 2.51 -0.27
N VAL A 113 -24.22 1.46 -1.10
CA VAL A 113 -24.33 1.61 -2.55
C VAL A 113 -25.66 2.24 -2.93
N GLU A 114 -26.77 1.82 -2.31
CA GLU A 114 -28.09 2.43 -2.54
C GLU A 114 -28.09 3.91 -2.13
N ARG A 115 -27.54 4.27 -0.95
CA ARG A 115 -27.42 5.66 -0.49
C ARG A 115 -26.54 6.53 -1.39
N ILE A 116 -25.31 6.11 -1.71
CA ILE A 116 -24.39 6.90 -2.53
C ILE A 116 -25.01 7.19 -3.90
N LYS A 117 -25.76 6.24 -4.46
CA LYS A 117 -26.38 6.35 -5.79
C LYS A 117 -27.59 7.28 -5.84
N SER A 118 -28.34 7.41 -4.75
CA SER A 118 -29.51 8.30 -4.68
C SER A 118 -29.16 9.69 -4.13
N ASP A 119 -28.01 9.84 -3.45
CA ASP A 119 -27.61 11.09 -2.84
C ASP A 119 -27.05 12.10 -3.85
N ALA A 120 -27.94 12.98 -4.32
CA ALA A 120 -27.63 14.13 -5.16
C ALA A 120 -27.51 15.45 -4.36
N SER A 121 -27.29 15.38 -3.05
CA SER A 121 -27.17 16.56 -2.19
C SER A 121 -26.00 17.47 -2.61
N PRO A 122 -26.13 18.80 -2.48
CA PRO A 122 -25.07 19.72 -2.85
C PRO A 122 -23.81 19.53 -1.99
N VAL A 123 -22.66 19.81 -2.57
CA VAL A 123 -21.40 19.93 -1.83
C VAL A 123 -21.25 21.39 -1.38
N THR A 124 -21.16 21.59 -0.08
CA THR A 124 -20.93 22.90 0.52
C THR A 124 -19.45 23.22 0.51
N VAL A 125 -19.08 24.40 0.00
CA VAL A 125 -17.74 24.98 0.09
C VAL A 125 -17.83 26.27 0.88
N LEU A 126 -17.13 26.33 2.02
CA LEU A 126 -17.06 27.50 2.88
C LEU A 126 -15.67 28.11 2.86
N LYS A 127 -15.61 29.43 2.98
CA LYS A 127 -14.38 30.18 3.30
C LYS A 127 -14.47 30.70 4.73
N GLY A 128 -13.33 30.85 5.40
CA GLY A 128 -13.31 31.32 6.79
C GLY A 128 -11.90 31.64 7.26
N GLU A 129 -11.80 32.33 8.40
CA GLU A 129 -10.53 32.86 8.87
C GLU A 129 -9.65 31.78 9.52
N GLY A 130 -10.27 30.76 10.15
CA GLY A 130 -9.54 29.70 10.83
C GLY A 130 -10.33 28.39 10.99
N PRO A 131 -9.65 27.31 11.43
CA PRO A 131 -10.22 25.96 11.48
C PRO A 131 -11.45 25.81 12.38
N LEU A 132 -11.50 26.51 13.52
CA LEU A 132 -12.59 26.40 14.49
C LEU A 132 -13.95 26.83 13.90
N ASP A 133 -13.98 28.03 13.31
CA ASP A 133 -15.17 28.57 12.61
C ASP A 133 -15.60 27.66 11.46
N LEU A 134 -14.63 27.28 10.62
CA LEU A 134 -14.85 26.42 9.47
C LEU A 134 -15.42 25.05 9.85
N GLY A 135 -14.89 24.41 10.89
CA GLY A 135 -15.38 23.13 11.42
C GLY A 135 -16.80 23.23 11.99
N LYS A 136 -17.11 24.32 12.70
CA LYS A 136 -18.46 24.58 13.22
C LYS A 136 -19.46 24.79 12.09
N ARG A 137 -19.19 25.72 11.17
CA ARG A 137 -20.10 26.09 10.08
C ARG A 137 -20.31 24.97 9.07
N ILE A 138 -19.29 24.16 8.75
CA ILE A 138 -19.46 23.01 7.85
C ILE A 138 -20.28 21.90 8.52
N CYS A 139 -20.11 21.69 9.83
CA CYS A 139 -20.98 20.80 10.59
C CYS A 139 -22.45 21.30 10.56
N GLU A 140 -22.66 22.60 10.79
CA GLU A 140 -23.99 23.22 10.74
C GLU A 140 -24.67 23.03 9.37
N ALA A 141 -23.93 23.22 8.27
CA ALA A 141 -24.45 23.14 6.90
C ALA A 141 -24.67 21.71 6.37
N VAL A 142 -23.84 20.73 6.77
CA VAL A 142 -23.77 19.43 6.09
C VAL A 142 -24.23 18.25 6.95
N VAL A 143 -24.02 18.26 8.26
CA VAL A 143 -24.25 17.07 9.08
C VAL A 143 -25.75 16.78 9.21
N PRO A 144 -26.24 15.57 8.84
CA PRO A 144 -27.64 15.21 8.99
C PRO A 144 -28.14 15.35 10.43
N LYS A 145 -29.39 15.79 10.61
CA LYS A 145 -30.01 15.82 11.94
C LYS A 145 -30.31 14.39 12.40
N ARG A 146 -29.96 14.09 13.64
CA ARG A 146 -30.23 12.82 14.35
C ARG A 146 -30.76 13.16 15.75
N PRO A 147 -31.47 12.23 16.43
CA PRO A 147 -31.81 12.39 17.84
C PRO A 147 -30.57 12.66 18.71
N ALA A 148 -30.70 13.50 19.74
CA ALA A 148 -29.59 13.86 20.63
C ALA A 148 -28.90 12.64 21.29
N ALA A 149 -29.65 11.57 21.54
CA ALA A 149 -29.14 10.30 22.09
C ALA A 149 -28.36 9.43 21.09
N THR A 150 -28.37 9.74 19.78
CA THR A 150 -27.61 8.99 18.78
C THR A 150 -26.11 9.19 19.03
N PRO A 151 -25.32 8.12 19.19
CA PRO A 151 -23.89 8.22 19.39
C PRO A 151 -23.19 8.68 18.10
N VAL A 152 -22.17 9.54 18.23
CA VAL A 152 -21.49 10.18 17.11
C VAL A 152 -20.01 9.83 17.09
N LEU A 153 -19.54 9.34 15.94
CA LEU A 153 -18.15 8.99 15.69
C LEU A 153 -17.52 9.99 14.72
N LEU A 154 -16.47 10.68 15.18
CA LEU A 154 -15.66 11.59 14.38
C LEU A 154 -14.36 10.90 13.99
N LYS A 155 -14.11 10.78 12.68
CA LYS A 155 -12.86 10.22 12.14
C LYS A 155 -12.01 11.29 11.43
N PRO A 156 -11.15 12.01 12.17
CA PRO A 156 -10.18 12.94 11.60
C PRO A 156 -8.88 12.26 11.17
N ASN A 157 -8.15 12.81 10.20
CA ASN A 157 -6.79 12.35 9.91
C ASN A 157 -5.83 12.79 11.02
N ILE A 158 -5.67 12.02 12.10
CA ILE A 158 -4.64 12.27 13.14
C ILE A 158 -3.23 11.83 12.64
N CYS A 159 -3.17 11.08 11.55
CA CYS A 159 -1.98 10.40 11.06
C CYS A 159 -2.02 10.18 9.53
N GLY A 160 -0.97 9.55 8.99
CA GLY A 160 -0.73 9.48 7.54
C GLY A 160 0.31 10.51 7.08
N PHE A 161 1.45 10.50 7.75
CA PHE A 161 2.67 11.28 7.49
C PHE A 161 3.90 10.34 7.51
N ASP A 162 5.10 10.81 7.15
CA ASP A 162 6.27 9.93 6.97
C ASP A 162 7.05 9.66 8.27
N GLY A 163 7.01 10.58 9.22
CA GLY A 163 7.47 10.40 10.60
C GLY A 163 7.45 11.72 11.36
N VAL A 164 7.45 11.66 12.70
CA VAL A 164 7.70 12.84 13.53
C VAL A 164 9.15 13.28 13.36
N LYS A 165 9.38 14.58 13.25
CA LYS A 165 10.70 15.20 13.02
C LYS A 165 11.00 16.22 14.11
N ASP A 166 12.29 16.41 14.37
CA ASP A 166 12.79 17.51 15.19
C ASP A 166 12.77 18.80 14.34
N PRO A 167 11.91 19.79 14.64
CA PRO A 167 11.75 20.98 13.79
C PRO A 167 13.05 21.79 13.67
N ALA A 168 13.88 21.82 14.71
CA ALA A 168 15.15 22.53 14.72
C ALA A 168 16.15 21.93 13.71
N LYS A 169 16.05 20.64 13.41
CA LYS A 169 16.86 19.92 12.42
C LYS A 169 16.24 19.90 11.01
N HIS A 170 14.95 20.24 10.90
CA HIS A 170 14.15 20.08 9.67
C HIS A 170 13.51 21.39 9.19
N LYS A 171 14.13 22.54 9.47
CA LYS A 171 13.70 23.87 9.00
C LYS A 171 12.25 24.22 9.40
N GLY A 172 11.83 23.78 10.57
CA GLY A 172 10.47 23.97 11.08
C GLY A 172 9.47 22.85 10.73
N ASP A 173 9.82 21.88 9.89
CA ASP A 173 8.96 20.71 9.63
C ASP A 173 9.01 19.74 10.83
N ASP A 174 7.92 19.68 11.60
CA ASP A 174 7.67 18.68 12.65
C ASP A 174 7.27 17.30 12.09
N GLY A 175 7.02 17.21 10.77
CA GLY A 175 6.52 16.00 10.11
C GLY A 175 5.03 15.72 10.32
N VAL A 176 4.28 16.62 10.95
CA VAL A 176 2.90 16.43 11.40
C VAL A 176 1.99 17.59 10.95
N THR A 177 2.41 18.83 11.15
CA THR A 177 1.72 20.04 10.73
C THR A 177 1.40 20.01 9.24
N GLY A 178 0.19 20.46 8.88
CA GLY A 178 -0.37 20.41 7.52
C GLY A 178 -0.83 19.03 7.03
N ARG A 179 -0.41 17.94 7.70
CA ARG A 179 -0.68 16.56 7.25
C ARG A 179 -1.86 15.91 7.97
N ILE A 180 -2.20 16.47 9.13
CA ILE A 180 -3.33 16.04 9.97
C ILE A 180 -4.52 16.99 9.82
N THR A 181 -5.71 16.51 10.15
CA THR A 181 -6.88 17.37 10.43
C THR A 181 -6.59 18.12 11.73
N GLN A 182 -6.83 19.43 11.74
CA GLN A 182 -6.51 20.26 12.88
C GLN A 182 -7.42 19.97 14.09
N PRO A 183 -6.89 19.88 15.32
CA PRO A 183 -7.71 19.69 16.52
C PRO A 183 -8.82 20.73 16.64
N GLU A 184 -8.54 21.99 16.32
CA GLU A 184 -9.53 23.07 16.38
C GLU A 184 -10.65 22.95 15.35
N PHE A 185 -10.38 22.35 14.18
CA PHE A 185 -11.44 22.03 13.21
C PHE A 185 -12.38 20.95 13.78
N VAL A 186 -11.81 19.92 14.42
CA VAL A 186 -12.59 18.88 15.11
C VAL A 186 -13.34 19.47 16.30
N ARG A 187 -12.73 20.39 17.06
CA ARG A 187 -13.38 21.14 18.16
C ARG A 187 -14.63 21.87 17.66
N GLY A 188 -14.55 22.56 16.51
CA GLY A 188 -15.69 23.24 15.90
C GLY A 188 -16.85 22.28 15.57
N VAL A 189 -16.53 21.10 15.02
CA VAL A 189 -17.52 20.04 14.76
C VAL A 189 -18.12 19.51 16.07
N VAL A 190 -17.31 19.26 17.11
CA VAL A 190 -17.77 18.83 18.44
C VAL A 190 -18.72 19.87 19.06
N GLN A 191 -18.37 21.15 19.02
CA GLN A 191 -19.20 22.22 19.56
C GLN A 191 -20.52 22.38 18.80
N CYS A 192 -20.52 22.26 17.48
CA CYS A 192 -21.74 22.18 16.66
C CYS A 192 -22.64 21.00 17.07
N LEU A 193 -22.08 19.81 17.28
CA LEU A 193 -22.83 18.63 17.69
C LEU A 193 -23.40 18.75 19.11
N LYS A 194 -22.63 19.31 20.05
CA LYS A 194 -23.11 19.62 21.40
C LYS A 194 -24.23 20.65 21.40
N ALA A 195 -24.15 21.69 20.56
CA ALA A 195 -25.23 22.66 20.39
C ALA A 195 -26.53 22.04 19.82
N ARG A 196 -26.41 20.90 19.11
CA ARG A 196 -27.53 20.05 18.66
C ARG A 196 -27.99 19.03 19.71
N GLY A 197 -27.38 19.02 20.90
CA GLY A 197 -27.72 18.15 22.04
C GLY A 197 -26.96 16.82 22.11
N HIS A 198 -26.05 16.51 21.19
CA HIS A 198 -25.29 15.26 21.24
C HIS A 198 -24.29 15.26 22.41
N SER A 199 -24.40 14.25 23.28
CA SER A 199 -23.52 14.04 24.44
C SER A 199 -22.55 12.87 24.25
N ALA A 200 -22.95 11.84 23.52
CA ALA A 200 -22.14 10.64 23.24
C ALA A 200 -21.26 10.84 21.99
N ILE A 201 -20.22 11.67 22.10
CA ILE A 201 -19.28 11.96 20.99
C ILE A 201 -17.94 11.24 21.22
N THR A 202 -17.47 10.52 20.20
CA THR A 202 -16.18 9.82 20.18
C THR A 202 -15.35 10.28 18.99
N ILE A 203 -14.12 10.73 19.23
CA ILE A 203 -13.09 10.93 18.22
C ILE A 203 -12.28 9.64 18.10
N ALA A 204 -12.10 9.10 16.90
CA ALA A 204 -11.33 7.88 16.71
C ALA A 204 -10.60 7.81 15.36
N GLU A 205 -9.36 7.32 15.37
CA GLU A 205 -8.55 7.15 14.15
C GLU A 205 -7.69 5.88 14.20
N GLY A 206 -7.31 5.35 13.03
CA GLY A 206 -6.51 4.15 12.86
C GLY A 206 -5.20 4.42 12.12
N CYS A 207 -4.14 4.67 12.87
CA CYS A 207 -2.82 5.07 12.40
C CYS A 207 -1.91 3.94 11.92
N GLY A 208 -2.21 2.68 12.21
CA GLY A 208 -1.36 1.54 11.88
C GLY A 208 -0.06 1.47 12.70
N HIS A 209 -0.07 2.01 13.92
CA HIS A 209 1.09 2.08 14.82
C HIS A 209 0.80 1.52 16.22
N SER A 210 1.84 1.32 17.03
CA SER A 210 1.72 0.78 18.40
C SER A 210 1.03 1.76 19.36
N HIS A 211 0.47 1.25 20.45
CA HIS A 211 -0.19 2.05 21.49
C HIS A 211 0.69 3.16 22.07
N LYS A 212 2.01 2.91 22.22
CA LYS A 212 2.95 3.96 22.66
C LYS A 212 2.97 5.12 21.66
N PHE A 213 3.10 4.83 20.37
CA PHE A 213 3.11 5.85 19.32
C PHE A 213 1.77 6.61 19.26
N TRP A 214 0.64 5.92 19.43
CA TRP A 214 -0.66 6.58 19.54
C TRP A 214 -0.69 7.60 20.69
N LYS A 215 -0.29 7.19 21.90
CA LYS A 215 -0.22 8.08 23.08
C LYS A 215 0.73 9.27 22.86
N ASP A 216 1.93 9.02 22.34
CA ASP A 216 2.89 10.09 22.03
C ASP A 216 2.29 11.09 21.01
N LEU A 217 1.59 10.58 19.99
CA LEU A 217 1.01 11.37 18.90
C LEU A 217 -0.16 12.24 19.34
N VAL A 218 -1.15 11.69 20.05
CA VAL A 218 -2.34 12.46 20.48
C VAL A 218 -1.99 13.57 21.46
N LYS A 219 -0.95 13.35 22.28
CA LYS A 219 -0.37 14.38 23.15
C LYS A 219 0.31 15.48 22.35
N MET A 220 1.22 15.11 21.44
CA MET A 220 1.99 16.03 20.61
C MET A 220 1.13 16.91 19.70
N THR A 221 0.03 16.34 19.18
CA THR A 221 -0.90 17.03 18.27
C THR A 221 -1.95 17.87 18.99
N GLY A 222 -2.01 17.84 20.32
CA GLY A 222 -3.05 18.53 21.10
C GLY A 222 -4.42 17.86 21.08
N TYR A 223 -4.59 16.70 20.41
CA TYR A 223 -5.85 15.93 20.43
C TYR A 223 -6.20 15.42 21.84
N GLU A 224 -5.21 15.05 22.65
CA GLU A 224 -5.42 14.65 24.05
C GLU A 224 -5.99 15.80 24.89
N ALA A 225 -5.42 17.00 24.77
CA ALA A 225 -5.87 18.20 25.47
C ALA A 225 -7.26 18.65 25.00
N MET A 226 -7.46 18.78 23.69
CA MET A 226 -8.75 19.19 23.13
C MET A 226 -9.87 18.20 23.46
N ALA A 227 -9.61 16.89 23.41
CA ALA A 227 -10.61 15.88 23.78
C ALA A 227 -10.97 15.94 25.28
N ALA A 228 -10.00 16.23 26.15
CA ALA A 228 -10.24 16.42 27.58
C ALA A 228 -11.02 17.71 27.89
N GLU A 229 -10.63 18.84 27.28
CA GLU A 229 -11.31 20.14 27.38
C GLU A 229 -12.76 20.05 26.89
N GLU A 230 -13.00 19.35 25.77
CA GLU A 230 -14.33 19.11 25.24
C GLU A 230 -15.05 17.92 25.89
N ASN A 231 -14.44 17.19 26.84
CA ASN A 231 -15.02 16.01 27.50
C ASN A 231 -15.60 14.98 26.49
N VAL A 232 -14.80 14.59 25.49
CA VAL A 232 -15.17 13.59 24.47
C VAL A 232 -14.21 12.39 24.48
N ARG A 233 -14.69 11.20 24.12
CA ARG A 233 -13.83 9.99 24.07
C ARG A 233 -12.80 10.13 22.94
N LEU A 234 -11.56 9.69 23.17
CA LEU A 234 -10.51 9.61 22.16
C LEU A 234 -10.00 8.16 22.03
N VAL A 235 -10.21 7.52 20.88
CA VAL A 235 -10.05 6.07 20.69
C VAL A 235 -9.07 5.71 19.56
N ALA A 236 -8.16 4.77 19.84
CA ALA A 236 -7.33 4.13 18.82
C ALA A 236 -8.11 3.01 18.11
N MET A 237 -8.41 3.18 16.82
CA MET A 237 -9.06 2.17 15.98
C MET A 237 -8.14 0.98 15.59
N ASP A 238 -6.92 0.90 16.12
CA ASP A 238 -5.95 -0.16 15.82
C ASP A 238 -5.68 -1.10 17.00
N ASP A 239 -6.33 -0.88 18.13
CA ASP A 239 -6.17 -1.73 19.30
C ASP A 239 -6.88 -3.06 19.08
N ASP A 240 -6.14 -4.16 19.09
CA ASP A 240 -6.68 -5.52 19.04
C ASP A 240 -7.42 -5.95 20.33
N GLY A 241 -7.59 -5.04 21.29
CA GLY A 241 -8.14 -5.28 22.63
C GLY A 241 -7.06 -5.67 23.64
N VAL A 242 -5.81 -5.28 23.36
CA VAL A 242 -4.58 -5.59 24.09
C VAL A 242 -4.20 -4.47 25.05
N PHE A 243 -4.58 -3.21 24.76
CA PHE A 243 -4.22 -2.06 25.59
C PHE A 243 -5.45 -1.46 26.30
N ASP A 244 -6.58 -1.37 25.60
CA ASP A 244 -7.90 -1.13 26.18
C ASP A 244 -8.48 -2.48 26.63
N VAL A 245 -7.98 -2.94 27.79
CA VAL A 245 -8.35 -4.24 28.38
C VAL A 245 -9.59 -4.18 29.25
N GLU A 246 -10.05 -2.98 29.59
CA GLU A 246 -11.21 -2.68 30.43
C GLU A 246 -12.40 -2.21 29.57
N GLY A 247 -13.58 -2.03 30.16
CA GLY A 247 -14.73 -1.45 29.47
C GLY A 247 -15.20 -2.20 28.20
N ASP A 248 -15.54 -1.43 27.16
CA ASP A 248 -16.23 -1.90 25.96
C ASP A 248 -15.29 -2.36 24.82
N LYS A 249 -13.97 -2.18 24.96
CA LYS A 249 -12.94 -2.51 23.96
C LYS A 249 -13.25 -1.97 22.55
N PRO A 250 -13.35 -0.64 22.38
CA PRO A 250 -13.88 0.01 21.19
C PRO A 250 -13.00 -0.22 19.95
N GLY A 251 -11.69 -0.41 20.10
CA GLY A 251 -10.79 -0.75 19.00
C GLY A 251 -10.95 -2.18 18.47
N LYS A 252 -11.50 -3.11 19.28
CA LYS A 252 -11.45 -4.56 19.04
C LYS A 252 -11.97 -4.92 17.63
N PRO A 253 -11.15 -5.57 16.77
CA PRO A 253 -11.57 -5.92 15.42
C PRO A 253 -12.70 -6.96 15.41
N LEU A 254 -13.77 -6.66 14.67
CA LEU A 254 -14.87 -7.57 14.34
C LEU A 254 -14.71 -8.03 12.88
N ALA A 255 -15.05 -9.29 12.59
CA ALA A 255 -14.95 -9.85 11.26
C ALA A 255 -16.13 -9.42 10.37
N ILE A 256 -15.84 -9.04 9.11
CA ILE A 256 -16.83 -8.68 8.11
C ILE A 256 -17.11 -9.89 7.21
N THR A 257 -18.37 -10.30 7.12
CA THR A 257 -18.84 -11.41 6.26
C THR A 257 -19.47 -10.88 4.96
N GLY A 258 -19.78 -11.77 4.01
CA GLY A 258 -20.52 -11.40 2.79
C GLY A 258 -19.73 -10.62 1.71
N ILE A 259 -18.43 -10.36 1.92
CA ILE A 259 -17.60 -9.53 1.03
C ILE A 259 -16.62 -10.31 0.14
N GLY A 260 -16.77 -11.65 0.04
CA GLY A 260 -15.84 -12.53 -0.67
C GLY A 260 -15.65 -12.26 -2.17
N ALA A 261 -16.58 -11.53 -2.80
CA ALA A 261 -16.51 -11.11 -4.20
C ALA A 261 -15.82 -9.74 -4.42
N SER A 262 -15.26 -9.13 -3.37
CA SER A 262 -14.49 -7.87 -3.45
C SER A 262 -12.99 -8.12 -3.60
N HIS A 263 -12.20 -7.08 -3.91
CA HIS A 263 -10.73 -7.12 -3.94
C HIS A 263 -10.11 -7.15 -2.52
N VAL A 264 -10.94 -7.24 -1.48
CA VAL A 264 -10.62 -7.37 -0.05
C VAL A 264 -11.56 -8.39 0.61
N PRO A 265 -11.49 -9.68 0.22
CA PRO A 265 -12.46 -10.69 0.64
C PRO A 265 -12.45 -11.01 2.14
N THR A 266 -11.43 -10.56 2.89
CA THR A 266 -11.26 -10.80 4.33
C THR A 266 -10.84 -9.52 5.07
N LEU A 267 -11.84 -8.78 5.56
CA LEU A 267 -11.64 -7.57 6.36
C LEU A 267 -12.11 -7.72 7.80
N LEU A 268 -11.45 -6.97 8.67
CA LEU A 268 -11.89 -6.66 10.02
C LEU A 268 -12.19 -5.16 10.12
N MET A 269 -13.10 -4.79 11.02
CA MET A 269 -13.46 -3.40 11.32
C MET A 269 -13.40 -3.18 12.84
N PRO A 270 -12.94 -2.02 13.35
CA PRO A 270 -13.00 -1.70 14.77
C PRO A 270 -14.44 -1.73 15.27
N LYS A 271 -14.68 -2.35 16.43
CA LYS A 271 -16.02 -2.45 17.05
C LYS A 271 -16.74 -1.10 17.09
N VAL A 272 -16.05 -0.03 17.52
CA VAL A 272 -16.64 1.32 17.62
C VAL A 272 -17.18 1.83 16.28
N LEU A 273 -16.51 1.55 15.16
CA LEU A 273 -17.02 1.95 13.86
C LEU A 273 -18.20 1.09 13.43
N ALA A 274 -18.14 -0.21 13.70
CA ALA A 274 -19.24 -1.12 13.40
C ALA A 274 -20.54 -0.66 14.09
N GLU A 275 -20.46 -0.34 15.38
CA GLU A 275 -21.61 0.14 16.17
C GLU A 275 -22.18 1.44 15.59
N HIS A 276 -21.33 2.40 15.21
CA HIS A 276 -21.81 3.67 14.64
C HIS A 276 -22.36 3.53 13.21
N LEU A 277 -21.91 2.54 12.42
CA LEU A 277 -22.54 2.20 11.13
C LEU A 277 -23.86 1.42 11.30
N ASP A 278 -24.06 0.80 12.46
CA ASP A 278 -25.26 0.05 12.79
C ASP A 278 -26.41 0.96 13.22
N ASN A 279 -26.16 1.86 14.19
CA ASN A 279 -27.19 2.67 14.85
C ASN A 279 -26.77 4.11 15.21
N GLY A 280 -25.58 4.55 14.80
CA GLY A 280 -25.02 5.85 15.16
C GLY A 280 -25.05 6.90 14.05
N LEU A 281 -24.15 7.88 14.20
CA LEU A 281 -23.80 8.88 13.18
C LEU A 281 -22.29 8.82 12.96
N PHE A 282 -21.84 8.49 11.74
CA PHE A 282 -20.43 8.40 11.40
C PHE A 282 -20.00 9.55 10.50
N LEU A 283 -19.14 10.44 11.01
CA LEU A 283 -18.60 11.59 10.31
C LEU A 283 -17.11 11.38 9.98
N SER A 284 -16.73 11.61 8.72
CA SER A 284 -15.32 11.64 8.32
C SER A 284 -14.84 13.08 8.21
N LEU A 285 -13.73 13.39 8.88
CA LEU A 285 -13.18 14.75 8.96
C LEU A 285 -11.77 14.82 8.30
N PRO A 286 -11.60 14.51 7.01
CA PRO A 286 -10.27 14.38 6.41
C PRO A 286 -9.55 15.74 6.24
N ARG A 287 -8.22 15.72 6.17
CA ARG A 287 -7.40 16.88 5.83
C ARG A 287 -7.33 17.03 4.30
N LEU A 288 -7.67 18.21 3.77
CA LEU A 288 -7.52 18.53 2.36
C LEU A 288 -6.02 18.57 2.00
N LYS A 289 -5.51 17.47 1.44
CA LYS A 289 -4.15 17.41 0.94
C LYS A 289 -4.02 16.62 -0.35
N MET A 290 -3.09 17.04 -1.20
CA MET A 290 -2.57 16.20 -2.27
C MET A 290 -1.81 15.02 -1.67
N HIS A 291 -1.77 13.93 -2.42
CA HIS A 291 -1.24 12.66 -1.94
C HIS A 291 -0.68 11.83 -3.08
N ARG A 292 0.62 11.51 -3.00
CA ARG A 292 1.38 10.86 -4.08
C ARG A 292 0.81 9.53 -4.60
N TYR A 293 -0.01 8.83 -3.82
CA TYR A 293 -0.67 7.58 -4.25
C TYR A 293 -2.05 7.80 -4.91
N SER A 294 -2.79 8.83 -4.52
CA SER A 294 -4.23 8.96 -4.82
C SER A 294 -4.61 10.31 -5.43
N VAL A 295 -3.62 11.10 -5.83
CA VAL A 295 -3.70 12.51 -6.26
C VAL A 295 -4.13 13.44 -5.11
N ILE A 296 -5.26 13.17 -4.48
CA ILE A 296 -5.73 13.79 -3.23
C ILE A 296 -5.99 12.74 -2.14
N SER A 297 -6.05 13.16 -0.89
CA SER A 297 -6.41 12.32 0.26
C SER A 297 -7.59 12.94 1.01
N VAL A 298 -8.81 12.65 0.56
CA VAL A 298 -10.05 13.18 1.16
C VAL A 298 -10.95 12.01 1.60
N ALA A 299 -12.19 11.88 1.13
CA ALA A 299 -13.19 10.94 1.62
C ALA A 299 -12.88 9.49 1.25
N ILE A 300 -12.76 9.17 -0.05
CA ILE A 300 -12.59 7.78 -0.51
C ILE A 300 -11.28 7.22 0.06
N LYS A 301 -10.22 8.02 -0.03
CA LYS A 301 -8.89 7.68 0.49
C LYS A 301 -8.82 7.65 2.03
N GLY A 302 -9.64 8.46 2.71
CA GLY A 302 -9.74 8.53 4.17
C GLY A 302 -10.29 7.24 4.79
N MET A 303 -11.11 6.50 4.05
CA MET A 303 -11.65 5.21 4.50
C MET A 303 -10.58 4.10 4.60
N GLN A 304 -9.35 4.28 4.10
CA GLN A 304 -8.30 3.27 4.32
C GLN A 304 -8.05 2.97 5.83
N GLY A 305 -8.29 3.95 6.72
CA GLY A 305 -8.08 3.79 8.17
C GLY A 305 -9.23 3.09 8.92
N THR A 306 -10.36 2.78 8.27
CA THR A 306 -11.55 2.19 8.90
C THR A 306 -11.52 0.67 9.00
N VAL A 307 -10.68 -0.01 8.22
CA VAL A 307 -10.65 -1.48 8.11
C VAL A 307 -9.24 -2.04 8.15
N MET A 308 -9.13 -3.35 8.33
CA MET A 308 -7.88 -4.09 8.49
C MET A 308 -7.95 -5.44 7.74
N LEU A 309 -6.82 -5.94 7.20
CA LEU A 309 -6.76 -7.24 6.51
C LEU A 309 -6.65 -8.40 7.51
N SER A 310 -7.56 -9.37 7.49
CA SER A 310 -7.61 -10.51 8.44
C SER A 310 -6.49 -11.57 8.28
N ASN A 311 -5.22 -11.17 8.35
CA ASN A 311 -4.03 -12.00 8.05
C ASN A 311 -3.19 -12.39 9.29
N ALA A 312 -3.85 -12.55 10.45
CA ALA A 312 -3.28 -12.96 11.75
C ALA A 312 -2.15 -12.09 12.36
N ALA A 313 -1.67 -11.05 11.66
CA ALA A 313 -0.81 -10.03 12.25
C ALA A 313 -1.59 -9.18 13.28
N PRO A 314 -0.92 -8.47 14.22
CA PRO A 314 -1.58 -7.47 15.07
C PRO A 314 -2.31 -6.41 14.26
N ALA A 315 -3.45 -5.91 14.77
CA ALA A 315 -4.36 -4.99 14.08
C ALA A 315 -3.64 -3.78 13.46
N TYR A 316 -2.79 -3.11 14.24
CA TYR A 316 -1.97 -1.99 13.78
C TYR A 316 -1.01 -2.35 12.62
N LYS A 317 -0.53 -3.59 12.51
CA LYS A 317 0.31 -4.04 11.38
C LYS A 317 -0.48 -4.37 10.11
N GLN A 318 -1.81 -4.31 10.14
CA GLN A 318 -2.67 -4.66 8.99
C GLN A 318 -3.03 -3.44 8.13
N LYS A 319 -3.25 -2.24 8.69
CA LYS A 319 -3.79 -1.08 7.94
C LYS A 319 -2.86 -0.51 6.86
N TRP A 320 -1.54 -0.54 7.06
CA TRP A 320 -0.59 -0.15 6.02
C TRP A 320 -0.54 -1.15 4.86
N ARG A 321 -1.00 -2.41 5.05
CA ARG A 321 -1.07 -3.41 3.98
C ARG A 321 -2.24 -3.18 3.01
N MET A 322 -3.13 -2.22 3.29
CA MET A 322 -4.23 -1.85 2.39
C MET A 322 -3.78 -1.23 1.07
N HIS A 323 -2.48 -0.88 0.91
CA HIS A 323 -1.88 -0.44 -0.35
C HIS A 323 -0.78 -1.41 -0.87
N LYS A 324 -0.88 -2.72 -0.54
CA LYS A 324 0.18 -3.72 -0.83
C LYS A 324 0.61 -3.82 -2.30
N GLU A 325 -0.29 -3.60 -3.26
CA GLU A 325 -0.02 -3.51 -4.71
C GLU A 325 0.91 -2.35 -5.09
N LEU A 326 0.99 -1.30 -4.27
CA LEU A 326 1.97 -0.23 -4.47
C LEU A 326 3.39 -0.69 -4.06
N LYS A 327 3.54 -1.78 -3.28
CA LYS A 327 4.84 -2.24 -2.79
C LYS A 327 5.79 -2.63 -3.92
N GLU A 328 5.28 -3.38 -4.90
CA GLU A 328 6.07 -3.82 -6.06
C GLU A 328 6.62 -2.61 -6.81
N TYR A 329 5.75 -1.64 -7.12
CA TYR A 329 6.14 -0.37 -7.72
C TYR A 329 7.11 0.47 -6.85
N LEU A 330 6.91 0.49 -5.52
CA LEU A 330 7.79 1.21 -4.61
C LEU A 330 9.19 0.59 -4.56
N ASP A 331 9.29 -0.74 -4.69
CA ASP A 331 10.57 -1.45 -4.68
C ASP A 331 11.28 -1.38 -6.04
N THR A 332 10.55 -1.26 -7.17
CA THR A 332 11.13 -0.86 -8.47
C THR A 332 11.58 0.60 -8.46
N LYS A 333 10.81 1.52 -7.87
CA LYS A 333 11.24 2.93 -7.71
C LYS A 333 12.53 3.06 -6.90
N LYS A 334 12.69 2.29 -5.81
CA LYS A 334 13.95 2.20 -5.05
C LYS A 334 15.10 1.57 -5.84
N ALA A 335 14.84 0.98 -7.01
CA ALA A 335 15.87 0.54 -7.96
C ALA A 335 16.34 1.65 -8.91
N GLY A 336 15.79 2.87 -8.80
CA GLY A 336 15.96 3.92 -9.80
C GLY A 336 15.23 3.64 -11.12
N ALA A 337 14.59 2.48 -11.28
CA ALA A 337 13.71 2.17 -12.40
C ALA A 337 12.34 2.83 -12.16
N GLU A 338 11.74 3.36 -13.22
CA GLU A 338 10.32 3.61 -13.21
C GLU A 338 9.65 2.66 -14.19
N ASP A 339 8.61 1.99 -13.72
CA ASP A 339 7.66 1.28 -14.54
C ASP A 339 6.31 1.98 -14.44
N ARG A 340 6.00 2.82 -15.43
CA ARG A 340 4.71 3.52 -15.51
C ARG A 340 3.52 2.57 -15.66
N SER A 341 3.72 1.41 -16.32
CA SER A 341 2.66 0.42 -16.51
C SER A 341 2.28 -0.24 -15.20
N LEU A 342 3.27 -0.72 -14.44
CA LEU A 342 3.09 -1.23 -13.08
C LEU A 342 2.50 -0.17 -12.16
N TYR A 343 2.95 1.09 -12.23
CA TYR A 343 2.35 2.18 -11.46
C TYR A 343 0.84 2.31 -11.74
N MET A 344 0.41 2.31 -13.00
CA MET A 344 -1.01 2.37 -13.37
C MET A 344 -1.78 1.13 -12.92
N ALA A 345 -1.22 -0.08 -13.08
CA ALA A 345 -1.84 -1.32 -12.63
C ALA A 345 -2.04 -1.33 -11.10
N SER A 346 -1.00 -0.94 -10.35
CA SER A 346 -1.04 -0.78 -8.89
C SER A 346 -2.05 0.29 -8.46
N LEU A 347 -2.12 1.44 -9.13
CA LEU A 347 -3.13 2.47 -8.84
C LEU A 347 -4.56 1.98 -9.10
N ARG A 348 -4.79 1.22 -10.18
CA ARG A 348 -6.10 0.64 -10.48
C ARG A 348 -6.55 -0.31 -9.39
N VAL A 349 -5.72 -1.28 -9.02
CA VAL A 349 -6.04 -2.26 -7.95
C VAL A 349 -6.22 -1.57 -6.60
N PHE A 350 -5.41 -0.56 -6.29
CA PHE A 350 -5.58 0.26 -5.10
C PHE A 350 -6.92 1.03 -5.12
N GLY A 351 -7.27 1.64 -6.24
CA GLY A 351 -8.53 2.36 -6.42
C GLY A 351 -9.76 1.47 -6.25
N GLU A 352 -9.83 0.34 -6.97
CA GLU A 352 -10.91 -0.64 -6.84
C GLU A 352 -11.09 -1.12 -5.39
N ARG A 353 -9.98 -1.34 -4.66
CA ARG A 353 -10.02 -1.68 -3.24
C ARG A 353 -10.53 -0.54 -2.37
N MET A 354 -10.09 0.71 -2.59
CA MET A 354 -10.58 1.84 -1.78
C MET A 354 -12.07 2.07 -1.99
N VAL A 355 -12.61 1.77 -3.17
CA VAL A 355 -14.05 1.77 -3.43
C VAL A 355 -14.75 0.59 -2.74
N ASP A 356 -14.18 -0.62 -2.74
CA ASP A 356 -14.72 -1.75 -1.94
C ASP A 356 -14.81 -1.41 -0.44
N VAL A 357 -13.79 -0.73 0.10
CA VAL A 357 -13.77 -0.27 1.50
C VAL A 357 -14.81 0.82 1.74
N LEU A 358 -14.96 1.77 0.81
CA LEU A 358 -15.99 2.80 0.89
C LEU A 358 -17.39 2.19 0.97
N GLU A 359 -17.71 1.20 0.12
CA GLU A 359 -19.00 0.50 0.18
C GLU A 359 -19.26 -0.17 1.54
N ILE A 360 -18.23 -0.57 2.28
CA ILE A 360 -18.37 -1.18 3.60
C ILE A 360 -18.45 -0.12 4.71
N SER A 361 -17.77 1.02 4.57
CA SER A 361 -17.66 2.05 5.61
C SER A 361 -17.94 3.47 5.10
N THR A 362 -19.08 3.71 4.45
CA THR A 362 -19.43 5.05 3.95
C THR A 362 -19.87 5.96 5.12
N PRO A 363 -19.23 7.12 5.35
CA PRO A 363 -19.67 8.06 6.38
C PRO A 363 -21.01 8.72 6.02
N ASP A 364 -21.84 9.05 7.01
CA ASP A 364 -23.08 9.83 6.83
C ASP A 364 -22.78 11.18 6.19
N ALA A 365 -21.68 11.83 6.60
CA ALA A 365 -21.15 13.04 5.98
C ALA A 365 -19.62 13.15 6.07
N VAL A 366 -19.05 13.90 5.13
CA VAL A 366 -17.63 14.24 5.07
C VAL A 366 -17.47 15.74 5.31
N LEU A 367 -16.57 16.13 6.21
CA LEU A 367 -16.26 17.51 6.59
C LEU A 367 -14.75 17.74 6.43
N VAL A 368 -14.33 18.24 5.28
CA VAL A 368 -12.92 18.36 4.91
C VAL A 368 -12.31 19.64 5.51
N ASP A 369 -11.24 19.48 6.30
CA ASP A 369 -10.41 20.58 6.80
C ASP A 369 -9.44 21.04 5.73
N GLY A 370 -9.65 22.23 5.17
CA GLY A 370 -8.77 22.87 4.19
C GLY A 370 -8.23 24.21 4.67
N ALA A 371 -7.87 24.32 5.95
CA ALA A 371 -7.35 25.56 6.54
C ALA A 371 -5.84 25.51 6.87
N PRO A 372 -4.92 25.78 5.93
CA PRO A 372 -5.10 25.79 4.48
C PRO A 372 -5.03 24.36 3.89
N GLY A 373 -5.56 24.15 2.70
CA GLY A 373 -5.31 22.92 1.94
C GLY A 373 -3.81 22.76 1.64
N MET A 374 -3.33 21.54 1.44
CA MET A 374 -1.91 21.27 1.19
C MET A 374 -1.67 20.61 -0.17
N GLY A 375 -1.06 21.34 -1.10
CA GLY A 375 -0.41 20.74 -2.27
C GLY A 375 0.84 19.92 -1.86
N GLY A 376 1.35 19.13 -2.79
CA GLY A 376 2.64 18.44 -2.72
C GLY A 376 2.53 16.93 -2.93
N ASP A 377 3.27 16.16 -2.14
CA ASP A 377 3.18 14.68 -2.13
C ASP A 377 2.36 14.14 -0.93
N GLY A 378 1.98 15.02 0.01
CA GLY A 378 1.24 14.70 1.22
C GLY A 378 2.11 14.26 2.41
N PHE A 379 3.45 14.25 2.25
CA PHE A 379 4.40 13.71 3.23
C PHE A 379 5.64 14.61 3.45
N GLN A 380 6.37 14.94 2.38
CA GLN A 380 7.69 15.57 2.42
C GLN A 380 7.72 16.91 1.70
N VAL A 381 6.87 17.06 0.68
CA VAL A 381 6.61 18.34 0.03
C VAL A 381 5.19 18.72 0.40
N LEU A 382 5.05 19.88 1.03
CA LEU A 382 3.78 20.53 1.34
C LEU A 382 3.85 21.96 0.82
N GLN A 383 2.76 22.43 0.21
CA GLN A 383 2.60 23.81 -0.22
C GLN A 383 1.17 24.27 0.12
N PRO A 384 0.99 25.22 1.05
CA PRO A 384 -0.33 25.63 1.49
C PRO A 384 -1.10 26.35 0.37
N THR A 385 -2.42 26.18 0.34
CA THR A 385 -3.32 27.05 -0.42
C THR A 385 -3.38 28.43 0.25
N ALA A 386 -3.64 29.49 -0.53
CA ALA A 386 -3.74 30.84 0.02
C ALA A 386 -4.99 31.02 0.91
N GLU A 387 -6.09 30.36 0.54
CA GLU A 387 -7.37 30.43 1.23
C GLU A 387 -7.56 29.26 2.19
N ASN A 388 -8.12 29.58 3.36
CA ASN A 388 -8.65 28.63 4.33
C ASN A 388 -10.10 28.27 3.95
N VAL A 389 -10.38 26.98 3.78
CA VAL A 389 -11.72 26.49 3.41
C VAL A 389 -12.16 25.28 4.22
N ALA A 390 -13.47 25.04 4.21
CA ALA A 390 -14.06 23.74 4.48
C ALA A 390 -14.86 23.28 3.26
N ILE A 391 -14.75 21.99 2.92
CA ILE A 391 -15.56 21.36 1.87
C ILE A 391 -16.35 20.25 2.53
N GLY A 392 -17.63 20.06 2.22
CA GLY A 392 -18.40 18.99 2.85
C GLY A 392 -19.67 18.60 2.13
N GLY A 393 -20.09 17.36 2.33
CA GLY A 393 -21.29 16.78 1.73
C GLY A 393 -21.57 15.39 2.28
N THR A 394 -22.77 14.88 2.03
CA THR A 394 -23.20 13.53 2.40
C THR A 394 -22.74 12.47 1.38
N ASN A 395 -22.53 12.86 0.12
CA ASN A 395 -21.97 12.00 -0.93
C ASN A 395 -20.44 12.14 -1.01
N PRO A 396 -19.66 11.14 -0.54
CA PRO A 396 -18.20 11.24 -0.46
C PRO A 396 -17.50 11.35 -1.82
N VAL A 397 -18.11 10.83 -2.90
CA VAL A 397 -17.52 10.91 -4.24
C VAL A 397 -17.64 12.31 -4.82
N LEU A 398 -18.75 13.00 -4.56
CA LEU A 398 -18.93 14.40 -4.95
C LEU A 398 -18.01 15.32 -4.14
N VAL A 399 -17.82 15.04 -2.85
CA VAL A 399 -16.85 15.75 -2.00
C VAL A 399 -15.42 15.60 -2.53
N ASP A 400 -14.99 14.39 -2.92
CA ASP A 400 -13.66 14.19 -3.52
C ASP A 400 -13.54 14.88 -4.89
N ARG A 401 -14.58 14.86 -5.73
CA ARG A 401 -14.63 15.61 -7.00
C ARG A 401 -14.41 17.11 -6.75
N VAL A 402 -15.19 17.73 -5.88
CA VAL A 402 -15.10 19.17 -5.58
C VAL A 402 -13.77 19.53 -4.92
N SER A 403 -13.25 18.65 -4.05
CA SER A 403 -11.91 18.81 -3.47
C SER A 403 -10.80 18.73 -4.52
N ALA A 404 -10.93 17.87 -5.52
CA ALA A 404 -9.99 17.81 -6.65
C ALA A 404 -10.05 19.07 -7.52
N GLU A 405 -11.22 19.66 -7.71
CA GLU A 405 -11.40 20.94 -8.43
C GLU A 405 -10.78 22.10 -7.65
N PHE A 406 -11.04 22.19 -6.34
CA PHE A 406 -10.38 23.15 -5.46
C PHE A 406 -8.85 23.01 -5.48
N MET A 407 -8.32 21.79 -5.55
CA MET A 407 -6.87 21.55 -5.64
C MET A 407 -6.31 21.64 -7.07
N GLY A 408 -7.09 22.09 -8.05
CA GLY A 408 -6.67 22.27 -9.46
C GLY A 408 -6.30 20.97 -10.20
N VAL A 409 -6.74 19.82 -9.70
CA VAL A 409 -6.48 18.47 -10.23
C VAL A 409 -7.76 17.75 -10.69
N TRP A 410 -8.83 18.51 -10.94
CA TRP A 410 -10.01 18.10 -11.69
C TRP A 410 -9.88 18.55 -13.16
N GLY A 411 -10.38 17.75 -14.10
CA GLY A 411 -10.31 18.07 -15.55
C GLY A 411 -8.89 18.19 -16.12
N SER A 412 -7.85 17.86 -15.36
CA SER A 412 -6.47 18.21 -15.65
C SER A 412 -5.90 17.38 -16.80
N ALA A 413 -5.69 18.05 -17.94
CA ALA A 413 -5.01 17.46 -19.10
C ALA A 413 -3.54 17.08 -18.81
N ALA A 414 -2.90 17.74 -17.84
CA ALA A 414 -1.54 17.40 -17.42
C ALA A 414 -1.50 16.11 -16.60
N LEU A 415 -2.46 15.94 -15.68
CA LEU A 415 -2.62 14.70 -14.94
C LEU A 415 -3.00 13.52 -15.86
N ALA A 416 -3.86 13.75 -16.86
CA ALA A 416 -4.28 12.71 -17.80
C ALA A 416 -3.14 12.13 -18.64
N ARG A 417 -2.11 12.92 -18.99
CA ARG A 417 -0.92 12.39 -19.69
C ARG A 417 -0.13 11.43 -18.82
N GLU A 418 -0.03 11.73 -17.52
CA GLU A 418 0.75 10.97 -16.57
C GLU A 418 -0.02 9.77 -15.99
N LEU A 419 -1.35 9.86 -15.92
CA LEU A 419 -2.24 8.84 -15.36
C LEU A 419 -3.12 8.17 -16.43
N ALA A 420 -2.56 7.80 -17.58
CA ALA A 420 -3.22 6.96 -18.60
C ALA A 420 -4.65 7.41 -19.01
N GLY A 421 -4.87 8.72 -19.13
CA GLY A 421 -6.14 9.35 -19.49
C GLY A 421 -6.98 9.86 -18.31
N HIS A 422 -6.66 9.49 -17.07
CA HIS A 422 -7.37 9.97 -15.88
C HIS A 422 -7.17 11.48 -15.66
N LYS A 423 -8.23 12.27 -15.91
CA LYS A 423 -8.24 13.73 -15.73
C LYS A 423 -8.36 14.18 -14.27
N THR A 424 -8.44 13.23 -13.34
CA THR A 424 -8.45 13.47 -11.89
C THR A 424 -7.87 12.27 -11.13
N SER A 425 -8.11 12.17 -9.83
CA SER A 425 -7.80 10.96 -9.06
C SER A 425 -8.49 9.72 -9.64
N PRO A 426 -7.76 8.63 -9.93
CA PRO A 426 -8.37 7.37 -10.36
C PRO A 426 -9.42 6.82 -9.38
N LEU A 427 -9.32 7.16 -8.08
CA LEU A 427 -10.32 6.77 -7.08
C LEU A 427 -11.69 7.40 -7.36
N ILE A 428 -11.72 8.66 -7.82
CA ILE A 428 -12.96 9.37 -8.18
C ILE A 428 -13.57 8.74 -9.42
N ASP A 429 -12.76 8.52 -10.46
CA ASP A 429 -13.23 7.92 -11.73
C ASP A 429 -13.79 6.50 -11.53
N ILE A 430 -13.11 5.66 -10.74
CA ILE A 430 -13.57 4.30 -10.41
C ILE A 430 -14.87 4.34 -9.59
N ALA A 431 -14.92 5.17 -8.54
CA ALA A 431 -16.12 5.30 -7.70
C ALA A 431 -17.33 5.82 -8.48
N ALA A 432 -17.16 6.91 -9.23
CA ALA A 432 -18.22 7.49 -10.04
C ALA A 432 -18.74 6.53 -11.11
N LYS A 433 -17.84 5.79 -11.79
CA LYS A 433 -18.23 4.74 -12.75
C LYS A 433 -19.00 3.61 -12.07
N ARG A 434 -18.52 3.13 -10.90
CA ARG A 434 -19.13 2.01 -10.18
C ARG A 434 -20.52 2.35 -9.65
N PHE A 435 -20.69 3.55 -9.09
CA PHE A 435 -21.97 4.04 -8.58
C PHE A 435 -22.84 4.70 -9.66
N LYS A 436 -22.33 4.92 -10.88
CA LYS A 436 -23.05 5.59 -11.98
C LYS A 436 -23.45 7.04 -11.64
N LEU A 437 -22.58 7.77 -10.95
CA LEU A 437 -22.80 9.18 -10.57
C LEU A 437 -22.45 10.12 -11.72
N ASP A 438 -23.23 11.19 -11.91
CA ASP A 438 -22.76 12.33 -12.69
C ASP A 438 -21.87 13.21 -11.80
N ILE A 439 -20.60 13.32 -12.20
CA ILE A 439 -19.57 14.09 -11.51
C ILE A 439 -19.12 15.33 -12.32
N LYS A 440 -19.77 15.63 -13.45
CA LYS A 440 -19.41 16.75 -14.32
C LYS A 440 -19.65 18.09 -13.64
N ALA A 441 -20.86 18.28 -13.12
CA ALA A 441 -21.33 19.51 -12.50
C ALA A 441 -22.20 19.18 -11.27
N PRO A 442 -21.59 18.80 -10.13
CA PRO A 442 -22.34 18.61 -8.88
C PRO A 442 -22.96 19.94 -8.43
N ALA A 443 -24.09 19.86 -7.73
CA ALA A 443 -24.66 21.03 -7.08
C ALA A 443 -23.71 21.56 -5.99
N LEU A 444 -23.60 22.88 -5.88
CA LEU A 444 -22.70 23.58 -4.96
C LEU A 444 -23.48 24.50 -4.04
N ALA A 445 -23.01 24.65 -2.81
CA ALA A 445 -23.54 25.58 -1.81
C ALA A 445 -22.41 26.25 -1.02
N GLY A 446 -22.73 27.28 -0.24
CA GLY A 446 -21.79 27.96 0.65
C GLY A 446 -21.06 29.16 0.04
N ASP A 447 -20.50 30.00 0.91
CA ASP A 447 -19.88 31.30 0.59
C ASP A 447 -18.49 31.19 -0.06
N GLY A 448 -17.94 29.97 -0.12
CA GLY A 448 -16.70 29.62 -0.82
C GLY A 448 -16.91 28.97 -2.19
N ALA A 449 -18.15 28.72 -2.64
CA ALA A 449 -18.41 28.05 -3.91
C ALA A 449 -17.78 28.77 -5.13
N ASP A 450 -17.75 30.10 -5.11
CA ASP A 450 -17.13 30.92 -6.16
C ASP A 450 -15.61 30.72 -6.29
N LEU A 451 -14.95 30.20 -5.26
CA LEU A 451 -13.51 29.89 -5.30
C LEU A 451 -13.15 28.78 -6.31
N LEU A 452 -14.15 28.03 -6.81
CA LEU A 452 -13.98 27.01 -7.85
C LEU A 452 -14.03 27.60 -9.27
N LYS A 453 -14.49 28.85 -9.44
CA LYS A 453 -14.58 29.51 -10.76
C LYS A 453 -13.23 30.02 -11.26
N SER A 454 -12.28 30.25 -10.35
CA SER A 454 -10.95 30.79 -10.64
C SER A 454 -9.92 29.67 -10.79
N PRO A 455 -9.03 29.71 -11.81
CA PRO A 455 -7.87 28.84 -11.86
C PRO A 455 -6.97 29.03 -10.64
N ARG A 456 -6.35 27.95 -10.14
CA ARG A 456 -5.56 27.96 -8.91
C ARG A 456 -4.14 27.40 -9.10
N PRO A 457 -3.20 27.76 -8.21
CA PRO A 457 -1.91 27.10 -8.14
C PRO A 457 -2.06 25.58 -7.99
N VAL A 458 -1.32 24.83 -8.79
CA VAL A 458 -1.24 23.37 -8.73
C VAL A 458 0.16 23.00 -8.31
N HIS A 459 0.29 22.26 -7.21
CA HIS A 459 1.56 21.69 -6.77
C HIS A 459 1.35 20.21 -6.46
N TYR A 460 1.41 19.34 -7.47
CA TYR A 460 1.30 17.89 -7.27
C TYR A 460 2.63 17.21 -7.44
N LYS A 461 3.03 16.37 -6.48
CA LYS A 461 4.21 15.49 -6.61
C LYS A 461 3.77 14.03 -6.47
N ALA A 462 3.86 13.31 -7.58
CA ALA A 462 3.36 11.94 -7.67
C ALA A 462 4.28 10.92 -6.99
N MET A 463 3.80 9.68 -6.87
CA MET A 463 4.66 8.57 -6.47
C MET A 463 5.58 8.18 -7.64
N ALA A 464 5.11 8.30 -8.88
CA ALA A 464 5.97 8.29 -10.07
C ALA A 464 6.83 9.57 -10.18
N PRO A 465 7.93 9.56 -10.97
CA PRO A 465 8.86 10.68 -11.13
C PRO A 465 8.29 11.79 -12.03
N PHE A 466 7.06 12.23 -11.76
CA PHE A 466 6.48 13.44 -12.33
C PHE A 466 5.94 14.35 -11.23
N ARG A 467 5.87 15.64 -11.57
CA ARG A 467 5.26 16.68 -10.75
C ARG A 467 4.50 17.65 -11.65
N LEU A 468 3.44 18.25 -11.13
CA LEU A 468 2.66 19.29 -11.78
C LEU A 468 2.82 20.56 -10.95
N ASP A 469 3.42 21.59 -11.55
CA ASP A 469 3.64 22.89 -10.93
C ASP A 469 3.16 23.97 -11.89
N TRP A 470 2.13 24.71 -11.50
CA TRP A 470 1.50 25.71 -12.33
C TRP A 470 0.93 26.83 -11.47
N GLU A 471 1.10 28.07 -11.93
CA GLU A 471 0.56 29.27 -11.28
C GLU A 471 -0.45 29.98 -12.21
N PRO A 472 -1.51 30.61 -11.68
CA PRO A 472 -2.43 31.43 -12.45
C PRO A 472 -1.70 32.47 -13.32
N GLY A 473 -2.11 32.60 -14.58
CA GLY A 473 -1.49 33.49 -15.57
C GLY A 473 -0.31 32.87 -16.33
N GLN A 474 0.23 31.72 -15.90
CA GLN A 474 1.12 30.92 -16.75
C GLN A 474 0.32 30.26 -17.87
N ALA A 475 0.95 30.02 -19.02
CA ALA A 475 0.37 29.19 -20.07
C ALA A 475 -0.06 27.83 -19.48
N PRO A 476 -1.24 27.28 -19.87
CA PRO A 476 -1.68 25.98 -19.36
C PRO A 476 -0.60 24.92 -19.56
N LEU A 477 -0.38 24.05 -18.56
CA LEU A 477 0.67 23.01 -18.57
C LEU A 477 0.70 22.24 -19.90
N ALA A 478 1.62 22.67 -20.78
CA ALA A 478 1.62 22.36 -22.21
C ALA A 478 1.50 20.87 -22.46
N GLY A 479 0.82 20.46 -23.55
CA GLY A 479 0.47 19.06 -23.87
C GLY A 479 1.64 18.05 -23.97
N GLY A 480 2.89 18.46 -23.76
CA GLY A 480 4.05 17.59 -23.63
C GLY A 480 4.29 17.06 -22.20
N PRO A 481 5.34 16.28 -22.00
CA PRO A 481 5.75 15.82 -20.67
C PRO A 481 6.04 17.00 -19.75
N ALA A 482 5.64 16.89 -18.47
CA ALA A 482 5.92 17.92 -17.49
C ALA A 482 7.45 18.12 -17.33
N LYS A 483 7.91 19.36 -17.23
CA LYS A 483 9.35 19.67 -17.10
C LYS A 483 9.91 18.97 -15.86
N GLY A 484 10.77 17.98 -16.09
CA GLY A 484 11.54 17.34 -15.03
C GLY A 484 12.43 18.34 -14.31
N LEU A 485 12.69 18.07 -13.03
CA LEU A 485 13.72 18.76 -12.25
C LEU A 485 15.06 18.64 -12.98
N GLY A 486 15.58 19.77 -13.46
CA GLY A 486 16.91 19.80 -14.07
C GLY A 486 18.03 19.92 -13.04
N PRO A 487 19.29 19.67 -13.44
CA PRO A 487 19.74 18.66 -14.37
C PRO A 487 20.30 17.45 -13.60
N VAL A 488 19.62 16.30 -13.71
CA VAL A 488 20.33 15.02 -13.67
C VAL A 488 20.31 14.51 -15.11
N THR A 489 21.48 14.12 -15.62
CA THR A 489 21.73 13.74 -17.01
C THR A 489 20.61 12.87 -17.58
N SER A 490 19.88 13.42 -18.54
CA SER A 490 18.74 12.77 -19.17
C SER A 490 19.21 11.63 -20.07
N ILE A 491 19.28 10.43 -19.51
CA ILE A 491 19.25 9.19 -20.29
C ILE A 491 17.86 8.58 -20.11
N SER A 492 16.94 8.97 -20.99
CA SER A 492 15.80 8.12 -21.33
C SER A 492 16.33 6.91 -22.10
N PRO A 493 15.89 5.70 -21.76
CA PRO A 493 15.59 4.68 -22.75
C PRO A 493 14.09 4.79 -23.07
N ALA A 494 13.67 5.55 -24.09
CA ALA A 494 13.71 5.10 -25.48
C ALA A 494 14.74 3.99 -25.75
N ASN A 495 14.26 2.74 -25.89
CA ASN A 495 15.05 1.77 -26.64
C ASN A 495 15.33 2.40 -28.02
N PRO A 496 16.61 2.57 -28.42
CA PRO A 496 16.91 2.94 -29.80
C PRO A 496 16.43 1.82 -30.73
N PRO A 497 16.20 2.10 -32.03
CA PRO A 497 16.12 1.05 -33.03
C PRO A 497 17.34 0.13 -32.91
N GLY A 498 17.07 -1.17 -32.81
CA GLY A 498 17.95 -2.12 -32.16
C GLY A 498 19.36 -2.28 -32.73
N LEU A 499 20.29 -2.62 -31.83
CA LEU A 499 21.10 -3.81 -32.11
C LEU A 499 20.13 -5.00 -32.31
N PRO A 500 20.34 -5.87 -33.31
CA PRO A 500 19.56 -7.09 -33.44
C PRO A 500 19.54 -7.86 -32.12
N ARG A 501 18.36 -8.31 -31.70
CA ARG A 501 18.26 -9.29 -30.60
C ARG A 501 19.08 -10.52 -31.01
N PRO A 502 19.88 -11.10 -30.10
CA PRO A 502 20.77 -12.18 -30.49
C PRO A 502 19.97 -13.43 -30.88
N GLU A 503 20.50 -14.21 -31.82
CA GLU A 503 19.91 -15.45 -32.29
C GLU A 503 20.74 -16.65 -31.83
N ALA A 504 20.08 -17.58 -31.16
CA ALA A 504 20.57 -18.92 -30.86
C ALA A 504 20.06 -19.86 -31.96
N HIS A 505 20.85 -20.86 -32.32
CA HIS A 505 20.44 -21.88 -33.28
C HIS A 505 20.41 -23.24 -32.60
N ALA A 506 19.33 -23.97 -32.80
CA ALA A 506 19.24 -25.39 -32.51
C ALA A 506 19.43 -26.16 -33.82
N ALA A 507 20.48 -26.99 -33.92
CA ALA A 507 20.62 -27.87 -35.07
C ALA A 507 19.70 -29.11 -34.94
N PRO A 508 19.16 -29.64 -36.05
CA PRO A 508 18.33 -30.84 -36.01
C PRO A 508 19.19 -32.06 -35.64
N LEU A 509 18.67 -32.90 -34.73
CA LEU A 509 19.22 -34.23 -34.47
C LEU A 509 18.64 -35.20 -35.50
N ALA A 510 19.50 -35.94 -36.20
CA ALA A 510 19.04 -36.91 -37.20
C ALA A 510 18.28 -38.08 -36.54
N ALA A 511 17.37 -38.72 -37.29
CA ALA A 511 16.47 -39.74 -36.74
C ALA A 511 17.17 -41.02 -36.25
N ASP A 512 18.42 -41.23 -36.67
CA ASP A 512 19.34 -42.29 -36.29
C ASP A 512 20.42 -41.84 -35.28
N GLU A 513 20.50 -40.54 -34.98
CA GLU A 513 21.40 -40.01 -33.95
C GLU A 513 20.73 -39.97 -32.58
N THR A 514 21.37 -40.59 -31.59
CA THR A 514 20.92 -40.54 -30.19
C THR A 514 21.93 -39.78 -29.33
N ILE A 515 21.45 -38.85 -28.50
CA ILE A 515 22.25 -38.20 -27.46
C ILE A 515 21.98 -38.89 -26.13
N ALA A 516 23.05 -39.25 -25.43
CA ALA A 516 22.98 -39.66 -24.04
C ALA A 516 22.98 -38.40 -23.15
N ILE A 517 21.89 -38.14 -22.41
CA ILE A 517 21.88 -37.08 -21.39
C ILE A 517 22.72 -37.56 -20.21
N ASP A 518 24.03 -37.34 -20.29
CA ASP A 518 25.04 -37.85 -19.36
C ASP A 518 25.90 -36.74 -18.73
N GLY A 519 25.67 -35.48 -19.14
CA GLY A 519 26.29 -34.30 -18.57
C GLY A 519 27.68 -34.02 -19.15
N LYS A 520 27.97 -34.46 -20.38
CA LYS A 520 29.25 -34.23 -21.06
C LYS A 520 29.04 -33.67 -22.47
N PRO A 521 29.93 -32.77 -22.96
CA PRO A 521 29.82 -32.20 -24.30
C PRO A 521 30.41 -33.13 -25.38
N ALA A 522 30.34 -34.46 -25.20
CA ALA A 522 31.15 -35.43 -25.94
C ALA A 522 30.49 -35.96 -27.21
N ASP A 523 29.16 -36.00 -27.28
CA ASP A 523 28.41 -36.51 -28.42
C ASP A 523 28.68 -35.70 -29.69
N ALA A 524 28.90 -36.41 -30.81
CA ALA A 524 29.24 -35.78 -32.09
C ALA A 524 28.18 -34.78 -32.60
N ALA A 525 26.91 -34.95 -32.20
CA ALA A 525 25.84 -34.02 -32.50
C ALA A 525 26.07 -32.63 -31.88
N TRP A 526 26.65 -32.54 -30.67
CA TRP A 526 26.98 -31.25 -30.04
C TRP A 526 28.06 -30.47 -30.80
N ALA A 527 28.92 -31.14 -31.57
CA ALA A 527 29.90 -30.46 -32.42
C ALA A 527 29.26 -29.75 -33.64
N LYS A 528 28.04 -30.13 -34.02
CA LYS A 528 27.26 -29.49 -35.11
C LYS A 528 26.52 -28.24 -34.62
N ALA A 529 26.13 -28.20 -33.35
CA ALA A 529 25.36 -27.10 -32.77
C ALA A 529 26.22 -25.82 -32.63
N LYS A 530 25.67 -24.70 -33.09
CA LYS A 530 26.31 -23.39 -32.98
C LYS A 530 26.44 -22.98 -31.51
N VAL A 531 27.65 -22.62 -31.09
CA VAL A 531 27.90 -22.12 -29.73
C VAL A 531 27.30 -20.73 -29.56
N VAL A 532 26.39 -20.62 -28.60
CA VAL A 532 25.98 -19.36 -27.98
C VAL A 532 26.92 -19.11 -26.80
N GLN A 533 27.45 -17.90 -26.64
CA GLN A 533 28.31 -17.54 -25.51
C GLN A 533 27.96 -16.14 -25.00
N TRP A 534 27.95 -15.98 -23.68
CA TRP A 534 27.86 -14.67 -23.03
C TRP A 534 28.73 -14.60 -21.78
N ASP A 535 29.12 -13.37 -21.43
CA ASP A 535 29.73 -13.01 -20.15
C ASP A 535 29.16 -11.67 -19.68
N THR A 536 27.86 -11.45 -19.91
CA THR A 536 27.17 -10.20 -19.62
C THR A 536 26.16 -10.35 -18.50
N ASP A 537 26.06 -9.35 -17.64
CA ASP A 537 24.99 -9.24 -16.64
C ASP A 537 23.66 -8.77 -17.26
N TYR A 538 22.62 -8.68 -16.41
CA TYR A 538 21.30 -8.16 -16.76
C TYR A 538 21.32 -6.73 -17.34
N ALA A 539 22.31 -5.90 -16.99
CA ALA A 539 22.52 -4.56 -17.55
C ALA A 539 23.31 -4.60 -18.87
N GLY A 540 24.02 -5.70 -19.12
CA GLY A 540 24.89 -5.96 -20.26
C GLY A 540 26.35 -5.57 -20.03
N ALA A 541 26.80 -5.49 -18.78
CA ALA A 541 28.19 -5.28 -18.40
C ALA A 541 28.93 -6.62 -18.29
N ALA A 542 30.24 -6.64 -18.60
CA ALA A 542 31.06 -7.85 -18.56
C ALA A 542 31.24 -8.38 -17.12
N THR A 543 31.16 -9.69 -16.90
CA THR A 543 31.12 -10.26 -15.53
C THR A 543 32.33 -11.10 -15.12
N GLY A 544 33.15 -11.57 -16.07
CA GLY A 544 34.22 -12.53 -15.82
C GLY A 544 33.72 -13.94 -15.48
N HIS A 545 32.47 -14.28 -15.80
CA HIS A 545 31.83 -15.58 -15.54
C HIS A 545 31.22 -16.12 -16.85
N PRO A 546 32.05 -16.44 -17.86
CA PRO A 546 31.54 -16.85 -19.16
C PRO A 546 30.70 -18.13 -19.06
N THR A 547 29.60 -18.14 -19.80
CA THR A 547 28.73 -19.29 -20.01
C THR A 547 28.55 -19.52 -21.50
N LYS A 548 28.63 -20.78 -21.91
CA LYS A 548 28.27 -21.23 -23.27
C LYS A 548 27.00 -22.04 -23.20
N ALA A 549 26.20 -21.98 -24.26
CA ALA A 549 25.08 -22.88 -24.50
C ALA A 549 25.15 -23.42 -25.95
N ARG A 550 24.68 -24.64 -26.16
CA ARG A 550 24.33 -25.21 -27.46
C ARG A 550 22.93 -25.78 -27.39
N PHE A 551 22.23 -25.76 -28.51
CA PHE A 551 20.90 -26.33 -28.64
C PHE A 551 20.84 -27.35 -29.78
N LEU A 552 20.05 -28.39 -29.57
CA LEU A 552 19.66 -29.34 -30.59
C LEU A 552 18.17 -29.61 -30.46
N TRP A 553 17.51 -30.02 -31.53
CA TRP A 553 16.09 -30.31 -31.51
C TRP A 553 15.74 -31.58 -32.28
N SER A 554 14.71 -32.27 -31.82
CA SER A 554 14.13 -33.41 -32.53
C SER A 554 12.62 -33.47 -32.25
N LYS A 555 11.94 -34.48 -32.81
CA LYS A 555 10.56 -34.83 -32.44
C LYS A 555 10.37 -35.16 -30.95
N ASP A 556 11.45 -35.53 -30.25
CA ASP A 556 11.41 -36.01 -28.87
C ASP A 556 11.57 -34.87 -27.85
N GLY A 557 12.11 -33.71 -28.27
CA GLY A 557 12.25 -32.54 -27.41
C GLY A 557 13.32 -31.53 -27.82
N LEU A 558 13.47 -30.50 -26.99
CA LEU A 558 14.53 -29.50 -27.08
C LEU A 558 15.68 -29.90 -26.15
N TYR A 559 16.88 -30.00 -26.70
CA TYR A 559 18.10 -30.35 -25.98
C TYR A 559 18.90 -29.07 -25.72
N GLY A 560 19.42 -28.91 -24.51
CA GLY A 560 20.30 -27.81 -24.12
C GLY A 560 21.55 -28.32 -23.42
N LEU A 561 22.72 -27.84 -23.85
CA LEU A 561 24.02 -28.12 -23.24
C LEU A 561 24.66 -26.81 -22.80
N PHE A 562 24.77 -26.60 -21.49
CA PHE A 562 25.41 -25.44 -20.88
C PHE A 562 26.81 -25.80 -20.36
N GLU A 563 27.82 -25.05 -20.77
CA GLU A 563 29.16 -25.09 -20.18
C GLU A 563 29.38 -23.82 -19.36
N ILE A 564 29.58 -23.99 -18.06
CA ILE A 564 29.63 -22.92 -17.07
C ILE A 564 31.06 -22.82 -16.54
N ALA A 565 31.67 -21.64 -16.59
CA ALA A 565 33.00 -21.38 -16.05
C ALA A 565 33.00 -20.31 -14.94
N ASN A 566 34.05 -20.34 -14.11
CA ASN A 566 34.24 -19.50 -12.93
C ASN A 566 33.12 -19.59 -11.88
N THR A 567 32.39 -20.71 -11.83
CA THR A 567 31.31 -20.91 -10.84
C THR A 567 31.85 -21.20 -9.43
N GLY A 568 31.09 -20.84 -8.41
CA GLY A 568 31.30 -21.18 -7.01
C GLY A 568 30.53 -22.42 -6.55
N LEU A 569 29.68 -23.01 -7.40
CA LEU A 569 28.88 -24.21 -7.12
C LEU A 569 28.03 -24.09 -5.84
N ASN A 570 27.48 -22.90 -5.61
CA ASN A 570 26.70 -22.52 -4.44
C ASN A 570 25.24 -23.03 -4.53
N THR A 571 25.08 -24.34 -4.53
CA THR A 571 23.77 -25.02 -4.48
C THR A 571 23.73 -25.91 -3.24
N ASP A 572 22.66 -25.86 -2.45
CA ASP A 572 22.50 -26.69 -1.25
C ASP A 572 22.17 -28.14 -1.67
N GLN A 573 23.21 -28.98 -1.64
CA GLN A 573 23.18 -30.40 -2.00
C GLN A 573 22.47 -31.29 -0.96
N SER A 574 22.02 -30.76 0.19
CA SER A 574 21.20 -31.54 1.12
C SER A 574 19.77 -31.78 0.59
N ARG A 575 19.36 -31.00 -0.42
CA ARG A 575 18.09 -31.21 -1.12
C ARG A 575 18.22 -32.33 -2.16
N PRO A 576 17.19 -33.17 -2.32
CA PRO A 576 17.20 -34.22 -3.34
C PRO A 576 17.25 -33.64 -4.75
N VAL A 577 18.03 -34.28 -5.60
CA VAL A 577 17.96 -34.10 -7.07
C VAL A 577 16.76 -34.88 -7.61
N GLY A 578 16.18 -34.46 -8.73
CA GLY A 578 14.97 -35.08 -9.29
C GLY A 578 13.65 -34.69 -8.59
N VAL A 579 13.67 -33.68 -7.71
CA VAL A 579 12.48 -33.05 -7.14
C VAL A 579 12.55 -31.55 -7.40
N GLU A 580 11.42 -30.94 -7.78
CA GLU A 580 11.28 -29.50 -7.99
C GLU A 580 11.72 -28.69 -6.77
N ARG A 581 12.54 -27.66 -7.02
CA ARG A 581 13.18 -26.82 -6.01
C ARG A 581 12.74 -25.36 -6.16
N LYS A 582 11.50 -25.07 -5.79
CA LYS A 582 10.99 -23.69 -5.78
C LYS A 582 11.95 -22.73 -5.07
N GLY A 583 12.44 -21.73 -5.80
CA GLY A 583 13.41 -20.76 -5.28
C GLY A 583 14.87 -21.13 -5.52
N LEU A 584 15.17 -22.06 -6.44
CA LEU A 584 16.52 -22.37 -6.89
C LEU A 584 17.25 -21.12 -7.43
N TYR A 585 16.54 -20.09 -7.91
CA TYR A 585 17.08 -18.77 -8.27
C TYR A 585 17.84 -18.02 -7.15
N ASN A 586 17.77 -18.50 -5.89
CA ASN A 586 18.58 -17.98 -4.78
C ASN A 586 19.97 -18.62 -4.69
N GLU A 587 20.24 -19.64 -5.51
CA GLU A 587 21.45 -20.47 -5.54
C GLU A 587 22.09 -20.44 -6.93
N ASP A 588 23.24 -21.09 -7.12
CA ASP A 588 23.88 -21.14 -8.45
C ASP A 588 23.07 -22.04 -9.40
N CYS A 589 22.64 -21.48 -10.53
CA CYS A 589 21.88 -22.17 -11.58
C CYS A 589 21.89 -21.39 -12.91
N VAL A 590 21.51 -22.06 -13.99
CA VAL A 590 21.13 -21.46 -15.28
C VAL A 590 19.61 -21.42 -15.41
N GLU A 591 19.08 -20.49 -16.19
CA GLU A 591 17.66 -20.48 -16.57
C GLU A 591 17.51 -20.46 -18.09
N LEU A 592 16.47 -21.15 -18.56
CA LEU A 592 15.98 -21.07 -19.93
C LEU A 592 14.55 -20.55 -19.90
N PHE A 593 14.30 -19.41 -20.55
CA PHE A 593 12.95 -18.92 -20.84
C PHE A 593 12.63 -19.15 -22.30
N LEU A 594 11.47 -19.75 -22.59
CA LEU A 594 11.04 -20.08 -23.95
C LEU A 594 9.55 -19.81 -24.16
N THR A 595 9.23 -18.98 -25.14
CA THR A 595 7.88 -18.76 -25.64
C THR A 595 7.57 -19.79 -26.75
N PRO A 596 6.61 -20.73 -26.54
CA PRO A 596 6.25 -21.70 -27.58
C PRO A 596 5.39 -21.11 -28.71
N ASP A 597 4.67 -20.01 -28.44
CA ASP A 597 3.86 -19.27 -29.40
C ASP A 597 4.39 -17.84 -29.58
N PRO A 598 5.12 -17.53 -30.67
CA PRO A 598 5.65 -16.20 -30.94
C PRO A 598 4.59 -15.09 -31.03
N ALA A 599 3.31 -15.43 -31.25
CA ALA A 599 2.21 -14.45 -31.24
C ALA A 599 1.77 -14.06 -29.83
N ALA A 600 2.12 -14.86 -28.82
CA ALA A 600 1.85 -14.63 -27.40
C ALA A 600 3.16 -14.53 -26.58
N PRO A 601 4.07 -13.58 -26.87
CA PRO A 601 5.40 -13.50 -26.24
C PRO A 601 5.37 -13.36 -24.72
N LYS A 602 4.23 -12.91 -24.18
CA LYS A 602 3.97 -12.77 -22.74
C LYS A 602 3.60 -14.09 -22.03
N ARG A 603 3.45 -15.18 -22.78
CA ARG A 603 3.30 -16.55 -22.28
C ARG A 603 4.55 -17.34 -22.58
N TYR A 604 5.25 -17.80 -21.56
CA TYR A 604 6.50 -18.53 -21.72
C TYR A 604 6.72 -19.51 -20.58
N PHE A 605 7.56 -20.51 -20.85
CA PHE A 605 8.02 -21.46 -19.86
C PHE A 605 9.33 -20.99 -19.24
N GLU A 606 9.52 -21.33 -17.98
CA GLU A 606 10.70 -21.08 -17.18
C GLU A 606 11.24 -22.44 -16.71
N VAL A 607 12.56 -22.65 -16.88
CA VAL A 607 13.28 -23.83 -16.40
C VAL A 607 14.60 -23.40 -15.78
N GLU A 608 14.67 -23.43 -14.46
CA GLU A 608 15.87 -23.22 -13.64
C GLU A 608 16.62 -24.55 -13.46
N ILE A 609 17.94 -24.61 -13.64
CA ILE A 609 18.76 -25.83 -13.48
C ILE A 609 20.08 -25.54 -12.77
N GLY A 610 20.32 -26.20 -11.63
CA GLY A 610 21.54 -26.10 -10.84
C GLY A 610 22.67 -27.02 -11.33
N PRO A 611 23.94 -26.71 -11.05
CA PRO A 611 25.11 -27.48 -11.48
C PRO A 611 25.24 -28.88 -10.86
N PHE A 612 24.30 -29.29 -10.00
CA PHE A 612 24.18 -30.63 -9.42
C PHE A 612 22.89 -31.36 -9.82
N GLY A 613 22.10 -30.82 -10.76
CA GLY A 613 20.87 -31.46 -11.25
C GLY A 613 19.60 -31.17 -10.44
N HIS A 614 19.64 -30.23 -9.50
CA HIS A 614 18.42 -29.60 -8.97
C HIS A 614 17.74 -28.78 -10.06
N PHE A 615 16.42 -28.72 -10.08
CA PHE A 615 15.68 -27.94 -11.07
C PHE A 615 14.41 -27.32 -10.48
N PHE A 616 13.86 -26.33 -11.17
CA PHE A 616 12.50 -25.84 -10.95
C PHE A 616 11.93 -25.35 -12.27
N ASP A 617 10.65 -25.63 -12.53
CA ASP A 617 9.98 -25.26 -13.77
C ASP A 617 8.54 -24.79 -13.52
N LEU A 618 8.05 -23.95 -14.43
CA LEU A 618 6.72 -23.33 -14.37
C LEU A 618 6.33 -22.68 -15.69
N ALA A 619 5.03 -22.52 -15.91
CA ALA A 619 4.50 -21.69 -16.98
C ALA A 619 4.11 -20.29 -16.45
N ILE A 620 4.54 -19.25 -17.18
CA ILE A 620 4.27 -17.85 -16.87
C ILE A 620 3.31 -17.28 -17.90
N ASP A 621 2.26 -16.60 -17.46
CA ASP A 621 1.44 -15.72 -18.30
C ASP A 621 1.45 -14.30 -17.71
N LYS A 622 2.15 -13.38 -18.38
CA LYS A 622 2.24 -11.96 -18.01
C LYS A 622 0.98 -11.15 -18.35
N GLU A 623 0.05 -11.67 -19.14
CA GLU A 623 -1.23 -11.01 -19.45
C GLU A 623 -2.24 -11.20 -18.31
N THR A 624 -2.32 -12.43 -17.80
CA THR A 624 -3.17 -12.79 -16.65
C THR A 624 -2.47 -12.66 -15.31
N ASN A 625 -1.14 -12.47 -15.33
CA ASN A 625 -0.23 -12.43 -14.18
C ASN A 625 -0.31 -13.71 -13.32
N SER A 626 -0.36 -14.87 -13.99
CA SER A 626 -0.38 -16.19 -13.38
C SER A 626 0.96 -16.91 -13.54
N ASN A 627 1.39 -17.57 -12.47
CA ASN A 627 2.53 -18.48 -12.46
C ASN A 627 2.01 -19.88 -12.14
N ASP A 628 1.91 -20.75 -13.15
CA ASP A 628 1.49 -22.14 -12.97
C ASP A 628 2.71 -23.00 -12.62
N ILE A 629 2.86 -23.22 -11.32
CA ILE A 629 3.90 -24.08 -10.71
C ILE A 629 3.53 -25.57 -10.72
N ALA A 630 2.43 -25.97 -11.37
CA ALA A 630 2.08 -27.37 -11.60
C ALA A 630 2.36 -27.80 -13.05
N TRP A 631 2.76 -26.87 -13.91
CA TRP A 631 3.30 -27.18 -15.24
C TRP A 631 4.71 -27.74 -15.12
N SER A 632 4.99 -28.85 -15.82
CA SER A 632 6.33 -29.42 -15.90
C SER A 632 6.87 -29.39 -17.34
N SER A 633 8.14 -29.08 -17.45
CA SER A 633 8.95 -29.10 -18.65
C SER A 633 9.28 -30.51 -19.17
N GLY A 634 9.04 -31.54 -18.34
CA GLY A 634 9.44 -32.92 -18.63
C GLY A 634 10.96 -33.07 -18.75
N ALA A 635 11.72 -32.29 -17.96
CA ALA A 635 13.18 -32.24 -18.01
C ALA A 635 13.82 -33.57 -17.61
N ARG A 636 14.77 -34.02 -18.42
CA ARG A 636 15.78 -35.04 -18.05
C ARG A 636 17.11 -34.32 -17.99
N ILE A 637 17.80 -34.39 -16.85
CA ILE A 637 18.97 -33.54 -16.55
C ILE A 637 20.13 -34.44 -16.12
N ALA A 638 21.33 -34.15 -16.64
CA ALA A 638 22.58 -34.69 -16.15
C ALA A 638 23.63 -33.58 -16.04
N THR A 639 24.50 -33.65 -15.02
CA THR A 639 25.45 -32.58 -14.70
C THR A 639 26.81 -33.11 -14.29
N THR A 640 27.88 -32.51 -14.81
CA THR A 640 29.27 -32.77 -14.40
C THR A 640 29.89 -31.51 -13.77
N PRO A 641 29.74 -31.30 -12.44
CA PRO A 641 30.43 -30.23 -11.72
C PRO A 641 31.90 -30.59 -11.46
N ASN A 642 32.80 -29.61 -11.59
CA ASN A 642 34.21 -29.72 -11.24
C ASN A 642 34.62 -28.54 -10.36
N ALA A 643 34.62 -28.77 -9.04
CA ALA A 643 34.96 -27.75 -8.06
C ALA A 643 36.41 -27.25 -8.16
N GLY A 644 37.36 -28.13 -8.53
CA GLY A 644 38.78 -27.76 -8.68
C GLY A 644 39.03 -26.84 -9.86
N ALA A 645 38.33 -27.06 -10.97
CA ALA A 645 38.39 -26.19 -12.16
C ALA A 645 37.41 -24.99 -12.09
N ARG A 646 36.51 -24.95 -11.10
CA ARG A 646 35.38 -24.00 -11.01
C ARG A 646 34.51 -23.99 -12.27
N THR A 647 34.21 -25.18 -12.78
CA THR A 647 33.34 -25.38 -13.95
C THR A 647 32.18 -26.33 -13.64
N ALA A 648 31.13 -26.25 -14.45
CA ALA A 648 30.10 -27.28 -14.52
C ALA A 648 29.62 -27.45 -15.96
N VAL A 649 29.28 -28.68 -16.33
CA VAL A 649 28.48 -28.98 -17.52
C VAL A 649 27.08 -29.34 -17.06
N ILE A 650 26.06 -28.77 -17.69
CA ILE A 650 24.64 -29.11 -17.49
C ILE A 650 24.08 -29.51 -18.85
N GLU A 651 23.51 -30.69 -18.94
CA GLU A 651 22.84 -31.20 -20.12
C GLU A 651 21.39 -31.52 -19.79
N VAL A 652 20.46 -31.06 -20.64
CA VAL A 652 19.03 -31.19 -20.42
C VAL A 652 18.28 -31.53 -21.70
N LEU A 653 17.26 -32.39 -21.59
CA LEU A 653 16.24 -32.62 -22.61
C LEU A 653 14.87 -32.20 -22.04
N LEU A 654 14.21 -31.24 -22.68
CA LEU A 654 12.87 -30.75 -22.34
C LEU A 654 11.83 -31.38 -23.27
N THR A 655 10.81 -32.04 -22.70
CA THR A 655 9.86 -32.91 -23.43
C THR A 655 8.39 -32.50 -23.28
N ALA A 656 8.11 -31.37 -22.64
CA ALA A 656 6.75 -30.87 -22.46
C ALA A 656 6.01 -30.75 -23.81
N PRO A 657 4.72 -31.18 -23.92
CA PRO A 657 3.99 -31.12 -25.18
C PRO A 657 3.91 -29.72 -25.80
N GLY A 658 3.85 -28.67 -24.96
CA GLY A 658 3.88 -27.27 -25.41
C GLY A 658 5.24 -26.83 -25.99
N ILE A 659 6.34 -27.44 -25.58
CA ILE A 659 7.66 -27.22 -26.18
C ILE A 659 7.75 -28.03 -27.48
N VAL A 660 7.52 -29.34 -27.43
CA VAL A 660 7.65 -30.27 -28.57
C VAL A 660 6.83 -29.81 -29.79
N SER A 661 5.59 -29.36 -29.56
CA SER A 661 4.71 -28.88 -30.64
C SER A 661 5.15 -27.57 -31.33
N ALA A 662 6.08 -26.83 -30.72
CA ALA A 662 6.69 -25.63 -31.27
C ALA A 662 7.98 -25.91 -32.08
N LEU A 663 8.61 -27.09 -31.90
CA LEU A 663 9.84 -27.47 -32.59
C LEU A 663 9.55 -27.91 -34.02
N LYS A 664 9.79 -27.02 -34.98
CA LYS A 664 9.56 -27.23 -36.41
C LYS A 664 10.73 -26.65 -37.22
N PRO A 665 11.09 -27.24 -38.39
CA PRO A 665 12.10 -26.68 -39.29
C PRO A 665 11.83 -25.19 -39.57
N GLY A 666 12.83 -24.34 -39.35
CA GLY A 666 12.76 -22.90 -39.56
C GLY A 666 11.90 -22.11 -38.55
N ALA A 667 11.41 -22.74 -37.48
CA ALA A 667 10.68 -22.03 -36.44
C ALA A 667 11.59 -20.99 -35.73
N ARG A 668 10.96 -19.91 -35.23
CA ARG A 668 11.65 -18.79 -34.57
C ARG A 668 10.91 -18.46 -33.28
N LEU A 669 11.41 -18.99 -32.16
CA LEU A 669 10.77 -18.93 -30.85
C LEU A 669 11.46 -17.86 -29.98
N PRO A 670 10.73 -16.91 -29.37
CA PRO A 670 11.33 -15.99 -28.40
C PRO A 670 11.95 -16.78 -27.23
N MET A 671 13.22 -16.53 -26.96
CA MET A 671 13.98 -17.27 -25.93
C MET A 671 14.97 -16.35 -25.23
N ASN A 672 15.24 -16.60 -23.95
CA ASN A 672 16.42 -16.02 -23.30
C ASN A 672 17.09 -17.01 -22.34
N LEU A 673 18.37 -16.76 -22.06
CA LEU A 673 19.22 -17.60 -21.23
C LEU A 673 19.84 -16.75 -20.13
N TYR A 674 19.77 -17.25 -18.91
CA TYR A 674 20.28 -16.57 -17.73
C TYR A 674 21.17 -17.48 -16.89
N ARG A 675 21.91 -16.88 -15.97
CA ARG A 675 22.68 -17.60 -14.94
C ARG A 675 22.74 -16.74 -13.68
N MET A 676 22.56 -17.37 -12.53
CA MET A 676 22.74 -16.73 -11.24
C MET A 676 23.89 -17.39 -10.51
N GLU A 677 24.67 -16.58 -9.81
CA GLU A 677 26.00 -16.97 -9.37
C GLU A 677 26.41 -16.21 -8.09
N GLY A 678 26.95 -16.93 -7.11
CA GLY A 678 27.45 -16.40 -5.83
C GLY A 678 26.48 -16.55 -4.65
N LYS A 679 26.91 -16.16 -3.44
CA LYS A 679 26.09 -16.19 -2.20
C LYS A 679 25.75 -14.78 -1.74
N GLU A 680 26.76 -14.01 -1.38
CA GLU A 680 26.69 -12.58 -1.10
C GLU A 680 27.37 -11.82 -2.25
N GLU A 681 26.80 -10.68 -2.65
CA GLU A 681 26.94 -10.11 -4.00
C GLU A 681 26.57 -11.11 -5.12
N ARG A 682 25.27 -11.40 -5.22
CA ARG A 682 24.70 -12.23 -6.31
C ARG A 682 24.93 -11.57 -7.67
N ARG A 683 25.41 -12.36 -8.63
CA ARG A 683 25.56 -12.01 -10.04
C ARG A 683 24.38 -12.57 -10.83
N TYR A 684 23.95 -11.82 -11.84
CA TYR A 684 22.74 -12.09 -12.60
C TYR A 684 23.07 -11.91 -14.08
N LEU A 685 23.49 -13.00 -14.72
CA LEU A 685 23.98 -13.06 -16.09
C LEU A 685 22.83 -13.25 -17.08
N ALA A 686 22.95 -12.65 -18.26
CA ALA A 686 21.95 -12.69 -19.32
C ALA A 686 22.61 -12.74 -20.70
N TRP A 687 22.15 -13.66 -21.56
CA TRP A 687 22.58 -13.77 -22.94
C TRP A 687 22.03 -12.65 -23.83
N SER A 688 20.73 -12.36 -23.72
CA SER A 688 20.13 -11.10 -24.20
C SER A 688 19.81 -10.23 -22.98
N PRO A 689 20.69 -9.28 -22.60
CA PRO A 689 20.46 -8.45 -21.42
C PRO A 689 19.11 -7.70 -21.48
N PRO A 690 18.26 -7.82 -20.45
CA PRO A 690 17.03 -7.04 -20.36
C PRO A 690 17.28 -5.54 -20.14
N ARG A 691 18.50 -5.16 -19.74
CA ARG A 691 18.94 -3.77 -19.48
C ARG A 691 18.04 -3.04 -18.50
N THR A 692 17.42 -3.80 -17.60
CA THR A 692 16.69 -3.32 -16.43
C THR A 692 17.67 -2.73 -15.42
N LYS A 693 17.21 -1.79 -14.58
CA LYS A 693 18.09 -1.10 -13.61
C LYS A 693 18.39 -1.92 -12.33
N LYS A 694 17.78 -3.10 -12.23
CA LYS A 694 18.07 -4.18 -11.28
C LYS A 694 17.89 -5.52 -12.00
N PRO A 695 18.44 -6.62 -11.47
CA PRO A 695 18.18 -7.96 -11.98
C PRO A 695 16.68 -8.22 -12.09
N ASN A 696 16.22 -8.49 -13.31
CA ASN A 696 14.87 -8.95 -13.59
C ASN A 696 14.90 -9.64 -14.96
N PHE A 697 14.72 -10.96 -14.96
CA PHE A 697 14.77 -11.77 -16.17
C PHE A 697 13.40 -11.92 -16.83
N HIS A 698 12.31 -11.71 -16.11
CA HIS A 698 10.94 -11.89 -16.60
C HIS A 698 10.44 -10.71 -17.46
N VAL A 699 11.20 -10.38 -18.51
CA VAL A 699 10.99 -9.31 -19.48
C VAL A 699 10.95 -9.94 -20.89
N PRO A 700 9.80 -10.44 -21.36
CA PRO A 700 9.72 -11.12 -22.66
C PRO A 700 10.11 -10.23 -23.84
N GLU A 701 9.94 -8.91 -23.74
CA GLU A 701 10.40 -7.92 -24.72
C GLU A 701 11.93 -7.83 -24.82
N ALA A 702 12.66 -8.45 -23.88
CA ALA A 702 14.12 -8.58 -23.88
C ALA A 702 14.63 -9.83 -24.59
N PHE A 703 13.77 -10.81 -24.87
CA PHE A 703 14.21 -12.13 -25.34
C PHE A 703 14.95 -12.03 -26.68
N GLY A 704 15.94 -12.91 -26.83
CA GLY A 704 16.52 -13.26 -28.13
C GLY A 704 15.56 -14.13 -28.93
N THR A 705 16.08 -14.80 -29.95
CA THR A 705 15.32 -15.79 -30.72
C THR A 705 16.08 -17.11 -30.75
N LEU A 706 15.40 -18.22 -30.47
CA LEU A 706 15.84 -19.56 -30.82
C LEU A 706 15.33 -19.87 -32.23
N VAL A 707 16.27 -20.09 -33.15
CA VAL A 707 16.01 -20.54 -34.51
C VAL A 707 16.19 -22.05 -34.55
N LEU A 708 15.19 -22.75 -35.07
CA LEU A 708 15.24 -24.18 -35.29
C LEU A 708 15.79 -24.38 -36.71
N ASP A 709 17.05 -24.80 -36.83
CA ASP A 709 17.67 -25.02 -38.14
C ASP A 709 16.93 -26.15 -38.88
N PRO A 710 16.77 -26.06 -40.22
CA PRO A 710 15.84 -26.89 -40.99
C PRO A 710 16.29 -28.34 -41.22
#